data_AF-A0AA41SLF5-F1
#
_entry.id   AF-A0AA41SLF5-F1
#
_cell.length_a   1.000
_cell.length_b   1.000
_cell.length_c   1.000
_cell.angle_alpha   90.00
_cell.angle_beta   90.00
_cell.angle_gamma   90.00
#
_symmetry.space_group_name_H-M   'P 1'
#
loop_
_entity.id
_entity.type
_entity.pdbx_description
1 polymer ?
#
loop_
_entity_poly.entity_id
_entity_poly.type
_entity_poly.pdbx_seq_one_letter_code
_entity_poly.pdbx_strand_id
1 'polypeptide(L)'
;MANYLAQFQTIKSVSDHLIISVEDVSDLWNVVKKDFEERLPFKRACLNNKARNPVYVEKLPAEFILTTDARLRSRFPQEQSIFWFREPYATVVLVTCEDFDEFKNILKPRLKLIVQNDEREWFIVFVSKAHPSNDPATKLAKKIYSKLEVDFSSKKRERCCKLDLHGPEPNFWEDLDSKIMESIRNTLDRRVQFYEEEIRRQSEQRFMPSWNFCNFFILKESLAFMFQMAHLHEDSLREYDELELCYLETVNTSALRKRDFGGMDQGDDQAALLKPEYKPLSQIVQDDSFREFEFRQYLFASQSMLLLKLNRPVEVASRGYSFIISFSKALASQENLLPFCLREVWVITACLALIDTTSSCYKDKDRLVAPDVEKEFHRLQGDLYSLSRVKFMRLAYLIGYGPEIERSPANSAALSMLPWPKPTVWPSLPTDASAEVLTKEKTILQTNPRSKHFGIQRKPLPLEPSVLLREANRRRASLSGGNMFEMFDSRPSFIDGSGVDAALGMPASNKANAGMPRTNSIPGNFESLVDRPMRISEIHVAAEHALQRTISNPDLWKFLSSVNDFEQKYLELTKGAADNYHHSWWKRHGVVLDGEIAAVYYKHGNFDLAAKSYEKVCALYAGEGWQDLLAEVLPNLAECQKILNDEAGYLSSCVRLLSLDSGLFLTKERQSFQSEVVQIAHSEMKHPVPLDVSLLVTFSGNPGPPLELCDGDPGTLTVTVWSGFPDDITLDALSLSLMATYNADESAKPIISSKPTILNPGRNSITLAIPPQKPGSYILGVLTGQIGHLRFRSHSFSKGGPADSDDFMSYEKPARPILKVFKPRPLVDLTAAISSALLMNEPQWIGLIVTPINYSLEGASLHIDTGPGLKIEDSHAIEMENHSKVLQNTVRTGNCDDSENENSSVSEEFTQLMIKDGKIELPDWSSNSASVLWFPVRATDSRSADGISSVAAQRQSIVDGMRTIALKLEFGISHNQTFERTLALHFTDPFHVSTRVADKCNSGTLLLQVTLHSQVKATLTIYDVWLDLQAGFAHTGAGDGRPTSSFFPLVISPSSRAGILFGICLGNATNGEETARINSDSILNIRYGILGDRTVGAHNPVSIDSAGSEGDKKDLLFRSALVLQRPVLDPCLAVGFLPLPSGGLRVGQLVSMRWRVERLKEFDENTSSPDNQDEVLYEVNTNPANWMIAGRKRGHVSLSTKQGSRIVISITCVPLVSGYIRPPQLSLPNLDDANISCNPAGPHLVCILPPALSSSFCIPA
;
A
#
# COMPACT_ATOMS: atom_id res chain seq x y z
N MET A 1 -44.66 -34.80 -44.28
CA MET A 1 -43.90 -33.84 -43.46
C MET A 1 -44.81 -32.87 -42.73
N ALA A 2 -45.32 -31.80 -43.35
CA ALA A 2 -46.14 -30.78 -42.66
C ALA A 2 -47.31 -31.37 -41.82
N ASN A 3 -48.03 -32.37 -42.35
CA ASN A 3 -49.09 -33.07 -41.62
C ASN A 3 -48.61 -33.75 -40.32
N TYR A 4 -47.39 -34.30 -40.29
CA TYR A 4 -46.84 -34.94 -39.09
C TYR A 4 -46.48 -33.91 -38.02
N LEU A 5 -45.98 -32.74 -38.40
CA LEU A 5 -45.68 -31.65 -37.45
C LEU A 5 -46.97 -31.04 -36.87
N ALA A 6 -47.99 -30.84 -37.70
CA ALA A 6 -49.30 -30.40 -37.25
C ALA A 6 -49.98 -31.42 -36.32
N GLN A 7 -49.90 -32.72 -36.65
CA GLN A 7 -50.37 -33.80 -35.78
C GLN A 7 -49.59 -33.85 -34.46
N PHE A 8 -48.25 -33.78 -34.51
CA PHE A 8 -47.41 -33.74 -33.31
C PHE A 8 -47.78 -32.59 -32.39
N GLN A 9 -47.90 -31.36 -32.92
CA GLN A 9 -48.27 -30.21 -32.11
C GLN A 9 -49.66 -30.35 -31.51
N THR A 10 -50.63 -30.87 -32.27
CA THR A 10 -51.98 -31.14 -31.77
C THR A 10 -51.93 -32.13 -30.60
N ILE A 11 -51.14 -33.21 -30.72
CA ILE A 11 -50.94 -34.20 -29.63
C ILE A 11 -50.27 -33.53 -28.42
N LYS A 12 -49.20 -32.75 -28.65
CA LYS A 12 -48.45 -32.04 -27.60
C LYS A 12 -49.37 -31.13 -26.79
N SER A 13 -50.25 -30.37 -27.43
CA SER A 13 -51.22 -29.47 -26.77
C SER A 13 -52.36 -30.16 -25.99
N VAL A 14 -52.47 -31.49 -26.06
CA VAL A 14 -53.58 -32.28 -25.47
C VAL A 14 -53.07 -33.31 -24.44
N SER A 15 -51.76 -33.53 -24.34
CA SER A 15 -51.19 -34.73 -23.69
C SER A 15 -49.99 -34.42 -22.78
N ASP A 16 -50.19 -33.60 -21.75
CA ASP A 16 -49.12 -33.22 -20.80
C ASP A 16 -48.71 -34.30 -19.78
N HIS A 17 -49.46 -35.41 -19.69
CA HIS A 17 -49.33 -36.41 -18.62
C HIS A 17 -49.11 -37.83 -19.15
N LEU A 18 -48.43 -38.68 -18.36
CA LEU A 18 -48.28 -40.10 -18.70
C LEU A 18 -49.64 -40.82 -18.63
N ILE A 19 -50.05 -41.46 -19.71
CA ILE A 19 -51.32 -42.19 -19.77
C ILE A 19 -51.16 -43.59 -19.17
N ILE A 20 -52.05 -43.95 -18.25
CA ILE A 20 -52.23 -45.31 -17.75
C ILE A 20 -53.61 -45.79 -18.22
N SER A 21 -53.65 -46.87 -19.00
CA SER A 21 -54.92 -47.42 -19.47
C SER A 21 -55.54 -48.36 -18.45
N VAL A 22 -56.86 -48.32 -18.30
CA VAL A 22 -57.65 -49.22 -17.44
C VAL A 22 -58.54 -50.10 -18.31
N GLU A 23 -58.27 -51.40 -18.30
CA GLU A 23 -59.11 -52.43 -18.91
C GLU A 23 -60.05 -52.98 -17.84
N ASP A 24 -61.31 -52.55 -17.88
CA ASP A 24 -62.32 -52.95 -16.91
C ASP A 24 -63.07 -54.19 -17.39
N VAL A 25 -62.70 -55.35 -16.86
CA VAL A 25 -63.23 -56.66 -17.29
C VAL A 25 -64.60 -56.94 -16.63
N SER A 26 -64.89 -56.27 -15.52
CA SER A 26 -65.97 -56.60 -14.58
C SER A 26 -66.80 -55.39 -14.10
N ASP A 27 -66.77 -54.28 -14.84
CA ASP A 27 -67.50 -53.02 -14.58
C ASP A 27 -67.24 -52.42 -13.18
N LEU A 28 -65.97 -52.43 -12.75
CA LEU A 28 -65.50 -52.01 -11.43
C LEU A 28 -64.98 -50.56 -11.37
N TRP A 29 -64.62 -49.95 -12.50
CA TRP A 29 -63.90 -48.67 -12.53
C TRP A 29 -64.69 -47.56 -11.83
N ASN A 30 -66.00 -47.48 -12.06
CA ASN A 30 -66.87 -46.48 -11.41
C ASN A 30 -66.87 -46.58 -9.86
N VAL A 31 -66.51 -47.73 -9.29
CA VAL A 31 -66.40 -47.94 -7.85
C VAL A 31 -65.04 -47.49 -7.31
N VAL A 32 -63.94 -47.86 -8.00
CA VAL A 32 -62.56 -47.65 -7.52
C VAL A 32 -61.89 -46.38 -8.04
N LYS A 33 -62.44 -45.73 -9.08
CA LYS A 33 -61.86 -44.59 -9.78
C LYS A 33 -61.37 -43.50 -8.84
N LYS A 34 -62.20 -43.10 -7.87
CA LYS A 34 -61.89 -42.03 -6.93
C LYS A 34 -60.62 -42.34 -6.13
N ASP A 35 -60.53 -43.54 -5.58
CA ASP A 35 -59.40 -43.96 -4.73
C ASP A 35 -58.09 -44.05 -5.55
N PHE A 36 -58.18 -44.42 -6.83
CA PHE A 36 -57.05 -44.41 -7.77
C PHE A 36 -56.62 -42.98 -8.15
N GLU A 37 -57.57 -42.08 -8.44
CA GLU A 37 -57.28 -40.69 -8.80
C GLU A 37 -56.70 -39.88 -7.62
N GLU A 38 -57.12 -40.15 -6.38
CA GLU A 38 -56.53 -39.55 -5.16
C GLU A 38 -55.03 -39.88 -4.94
N ARG A 39 -54.48 -40.90 -5.63
CA ARG A 39 -53.03 -41.21 -5.61
C ARG A 39 -52.19 -40.26 -6.47
N LEU A 40 -52.81 -39.52 -7.41
CA LEU A 40 -52.12 -38.71 -8.39
C LEU A 40 -51.85 -37.28 -7.86
N PRO A 41 -50.69 -36.66 -8.18
CA PRO A 41 -49.52 -37.23 -8.84
C PRO A 41 -48.74 -38.19 -7.93
N PHE A 42 -48.16 -39.24 -8.50
CA PHE A 42 -47.37 -40.23 -7.75
C PHE A 42 -46.16 -39.56 -7.08
N LYS A 43 -45.95 -39.88 -5.80
CA LYS A 43 -44.92 -39.25 -4.97
C LYS A 43 -43.62 -40.06 -4.97
N ARG A 44 -42.48 -39.40 -5.15
CA ARG A 44 -41.14 -40.02 -5.18
C ARG A 44 -41.00 -41.17 -6.19
N ALA A 45 -41.66 -41.03 -7.35
CA ALA A 45 -41.56 -41.98 -8.45
C ALA A 45 -40.10 -42.20 -8.85
N CYS A 46 -39.67 -43.46 -8.92
CA CYS A 46 -38.31 -43.80 -9.36
C CYS A 46 -38.38 -44.23 -10.82
N LEU A 47 -37.71 -43.48 -11.70
CA LEU A 47 -37.60 -43.75 -13.13
C LEU A 47 -36.12 -43.93 -13.51
N ASN A 48 -35.84 -44.31 -14.75
CA ASN A 48 -34.48 -44.36 -15.28
C ASN A 48 -34.26 -43.16 -16.21
N ASN A 49 -33.12 -42.49 -16.09
CA ASN A 49 -32.72 -41.43 -17.02
C ASN A 49 -32.16 -42.00 -18.34
N LYS A 50 -31.80 -41.14 -19.31
CA LYS A 50 -31.21 -41.55 -20.60
C LYS A 50 -30.01 -42.49 -20.42
N ALA A 51 -29.15 -42.19 -19.45
CA ALA A 51 -27.99 -42.99 -19.08
C ALA A 51 -28.30 -44.25 -18.24
N ARG A 52 -29.59 -44.64 -18.12
CA ARG A 52 -30.12 -45.80 -17.38
C ARG A 52 -29.81 -45.82 -15.88
N ASN A 53 -29.51 -44.65 -15.31
CA ASN A 53 -29.36 -44.46 -13.88
C ASN A 53 -30.73 -44.15 -13.24
N PRO A 54 -31.01 -44.68 -12.03
CA PRO A 54 -32.27 -44.40 -11.34
C PRO A 54 -32.31 -42.95 -10.85
N VAL A 55 -33.41 -42.25 -11.13
CA VAL A 55 -33.71 -40.87 -10.73
C VAL A 55 -35.06 -40.82 -10.02
N TYR A 56 -35.12 -40.08 -8.91
CA TYR A 56 -36.36 -39.87 -8.15
C TYR A 56 -37.03 -38.56 -8.57
N VAL A 57 -38.29 -38.67 -9.02
CA VAL A 57 -39.17 -37.56 -9.36
C VAL A 57 -40.10 -37.32 -8.18
N GLU A 58 -40.11 -36.11 -7.61
CA GLU A 58 -40.91 -35.81 -6.40
C GLU A 58 -42.41 -36.00 -6.61
N LYS A 59 -42.92 -35.54 -7.76
CA LYS A 59 -44.32 -35.63 -8.20
C LYS A 59 -44.34 -35.99 -9.68
N LEU A 60 -44.80 -37.20 -10.02
CA LEU A 60 -45.00 -37.66 -11.38
C LEU A 60 -46.50 -37.63 -11.72
N PRO A 61 -46.97 -36.70 -12.56
CA PRO A 61 -48.36 -36.66 -12.98
C PRO A 61 -48.63 -37.74 -14.03
N ALA A 62 -49.81 -38.35 -13.92
CA ALA A 62 -50.31 -39.34 -14.85
C ALA A 62 -51.84 -39.18 -14.96
N GLU A 63 -52.46 -39.84 -15.93
CA GLU A 63 -53.92 -39.88 -16.11
C GLU A 63 -54.38 -41.32 -16.28
N PHE A 64 -55.42 -41.73 -15.54
CA PHE A 64 -56.07 -43.03 -15.73
C PHE A 64 -57.20 -42.92 -16.78
N ILE A 65 -57.10 -43.68 -17.87
CA ILE A 65 -58.02 -43.62 -19.00
C ILE A 65 -58.56 -45.02 -19.30
N LEU A 66 -59.88 -45.19 -19.44
CA LEU A 66 -60.44 -46.48 -19.86
C LEU A 66 -59.98 -46.86 -21.28
N THR A 67 -59.71 -48.13 -21.54
CA THR A 67 -59.37 -48.64 -22.90
C THR A 67 -60.48 -48.41 -23.94
N THR A 68 -61.69 -48.06 -23.49
CA THR A 68 -62.83 -47.65 -24.31
C THR A 68 -62.85 -46.16 -24.69
N ASP A 69 -61.94 -45.33 -24.17
CA ASP A 69 -61.83 -43.90 -24.51
C ASP A 69 -61.45 -43.71 -26.00
N ALA A 70 -62.07 -42.72 -26.65
CA ALA A 70 -61.78 -42.35 -28.03
C ALA A 70 -60.30 -41.99 -28.26
N ARG A 71 -59.62 -41.41 -27.25
CA ARG A 71 -58.20 -41.04 -27.27
C ARG A 71 -57.27 -42.25 -27.48
N LEU A 72 -57.69 -43.45 -27.10
CA LEU A 72 -56.96 -44.71 -27.27
C LEU A 72 -57.46 -45.57 -28.45
N ARG A 73 -58.62 -45.23 -29.03
CA ARG A 73 -59.22 -45.97 -30.16
C ARG A 73 -58.67 -45.57 -31.53
N SER A 74 -58.00 -44.42 -31.66
CA SER A 74 -57.34 -44.02 -32.90
C SER A 74 -56.07 -44.84 -33.13
N ARG A 75 -56.22 -46.09 -33.58
CA ARG A 75 -55.10 -46.91 -34.04
C ARG A 75 -54.48 -46.26 -35.28
N PHE A 76 -53.34 -45.60 -35.11
CA PHE A 76 -52.43 -45.35 -36.22
C PHE A 76 -51.89 -46.71 -36.72
N PRO A 77 -51.60 -46.87 -38.02
CA PRO A 77 -50.91 -48.06 -38.51
C PRO A 77 -49.60 -48.27 -37.74
N GLN A 78 -49.18 -49.53 -37.56
CA GLN A 78 -47.90 -49.89 -36.91
C GLN A 78 -46.66 -49.25 -37.59
N GLU A 79 -46.84 -48.65 -38.76
CA GLU A 79 -45.85 -47.91 -39.56
C GLU A 79 -45.51 -46.49 -39.02
N GLN A 80 -46.22 -45.98 -38.00
CA GLN A 80 -46.02 -44.61 -37.46
C GLN A 80 -45.49 -44.59 -36.01
N SER A 81 -44.46 -45.38 -35.72
CA SER A 81 -43.77 -45.45 -34.42
C SER A 81 -43.17 -44.12 -33.91
N ILE A 82 -43.19 -43.06 -34.71
CA ILE A 82 -42.72 -41.70 -34.37
C ILE A 82 -43.49 -41.11 -33.17
N PHE A 83 -44.77 -41.46 -32.98
CA PHE A 83 -45.62 -40.93 -31.91
C PHE A 83 -45.85 -41.92 -30.75
N TRP A 84 -44.96 -42.89 -30.57
CA TRP A 84 -45.11 -43.96 -29.57
C TRP A 84 -45.18 -43.47 -28.11
N PHE A 85 -44.73 -42.23 -27.82
CA PHE A 85 -44.92 -41.60 -26.51
C PHE A 85 -46.41 -41.45 -26.10
N ARG A 86 -47.34 -41.38 -27.06
CA ARG A 86 -48.79 -41.24 -26.79
C ARG A 86 -49.46 -42.53 -26.30
N GLU A 87 -48.89 -43.71 -26.59
CA GLU A 87 -49.48 -44.98 -26.16
C GLU A 87 -49.42 -45.12 -24.61
N PRO A 88 -50.33 -45.87 -23.97
CA PRO A 88 -50.31 -46.06 -22.52
C PRO A 88 -48.99 -46.63 -21.99
N TYR A 89 -48.53 -46.14 -20.85
CA TYR A 89 -47.28 -46.57 -20.19
C TYR A 89 -47.46 -47.82 -19.32
N ALA A 90 -48.69 -48.05 -18.85
CA ALA A 90 -49.10 -49.24 -18.12
C ALA A 90 -50.58 -49.54 -18.40
N THR A 91 -50.97 -50.81 -18.26
CA THR A 91 -52.35 -51.30 -18.37
C THR A 91 -52.79 -51.93 -17.06
N VAL A 92 -53.75 -51.30 -16.37
CA VAL A 92 -54.41 -51.85 -15.18
C VAL A 92 -55.57 -52.72 -15.65
N VAL A 93 -55.55 -54.03 -15.35
CA VAL A 93 -56.67 -54.92 -15.67
C VAL A 93 -57.48 -55.17 -14.40
N LEU A 94 -58.68 -54.58 -14.32
CA LEU A 94 -59.56 -54.72 -13.17
C LEU A 94 -60.43 -55.97 -13.31
N VAL A 95 -60.39 -56.85 -12.31
CA VAL A 95 -61.17 -58.10 -12.30
C VAL A 95 -61.79 -58.36 -10.93
N THR A 96 -62.97 -58.96 -10.91
CA THR A 96 -63.52 -59.63 -9.72
C THR A 96 -64.03 -61.00 -10.11
N CYS A 97 -64.06 -61.93 -9.16
CA CYS A 97 -64.63 -63.27 -9.37
C CYS A 97 -64.97 -63.89 -8.01
N GLU A 98 -66.20 -64.40 -7.90
CA GLU A 98 -66.74 -64.97 -6.66
C GLU A 98 -66.86 -66.51 -6.73
N ASP A 99 -66.74 -67.10 -7.93
CA ASP A 99 -66.81 -68.55 -8.17
C ASP A 99 -65.50 -69.10 -8.78
N PHE A 100 -65.01 -70.23 -8.27
CA PHE A 100 -63.75 -70.84 -8.74
C PHE A 100 -63.86 -71.52 -10.11
N ASP A 101 -65.04 -71.94 -10.54
CA ASP A 101 -65.27 -72.54 -11.86
C ASP A 101 -65.56 -71.46 -12.92
N GLU A 102 -66.18 -70.33 -12.54
CA GLU A 102 -66.19 -69.10 -13.37
C GLU A 102 -64.75 -68.63 -13.63
N PHE A 103 -63.92 -68.58 -12.59
CA PHE A 103 -62.51 -68.20 -12.71
C PHE A 103 -61.78 -69.08 -13.75
N LYS A 104 -61.93 -70.41 -13.68
CA LYS A 104 -61.25 -71.34 -14.60
C LYS A 104 -61.73 -71.22 -16.04
N ASN A 105 -63.06 -71.14 -16.23
CA ASN A 105 -63.69 -71.38 -17.53
C ASN A 105 -63.96 -70.08 -18.30
N ILE A 106 -64.10 -68.94 -17.62
CA ILE A 106 -64.47 -67.65 -18.22
C ILE A 106 -63.37 -66.62 -18.00
N LEU A 107 -63.03 -66.30 -16.74
CA LEU A 107 -62.13 -65.19 -16.44
C LEU A 107 -60.68 -65.48 -16.89
N LYS A 108 -60.15 -66.66 -16.58
CA LYS A 108 -58.77 -67.03 -16.95
C LYS A 108 -58.52 -67.06 -18.47
N PRO A 109 -59.40 -67.65 -19.31
CA PRO A 109 -59.26 -67.53 -20.77
C PRO A 109 -59.35 -66.08 -21.27
N ARG A 110 -60.28 -65.27 -20.74
CA ARG A 110 -60.42 -63.85 -21.12
C ARG A 110 -59.17 -63.04 -20.75
N LEU A 111 -58.64 -63.23 -19.54
CA LEU A 111 -57.38 -62.61 -19.12
C LEU A 111 -56.22 -63.01 -20.01
N LYS A 112 -56.08 -64.30 -20.34
CA LYS A 112 -55.05 -64.77 -21.29
C LYS A 112 -55.13 -64.10 -22.66
N LEU A 113 -56.32 -63.78 -23.16
CA LEU A 113 -56.50 -63.04 -24.41
C LEU A 113 -56.06 -61.57 -24.29
N ILE A 114 -56.38 -60.92 -23.17
CA ILE A 114 -56.00 -59.51 -22.90
C ILE A 114 -54.47 -59.38 -22.77
N VAL A 115 -53.82 -60.31 -22.06
CA VAL A 115 -52.37 -60.25 -21.76
C VAL A 115 -51.48 -60.85 -22.86
N GLN A 116 -52.06 -61.37 -23.95
CA GLN A 116 -51.32 -61.94 -25.09
C GLN A 116 -50.56 -60.89 -25.92
N ASN A 117 -50.82 -59.59 -25.71
CA ASN A 117 -50.10 -58.53 -26.41
C ASN A 117 -48.81 -58.14 -25.65
N ASP A 118 -47.68 -58.69 -26.08
CA ASP A 118 -46.35 -58.42 -25.52
C ASP A 118 -45.88 -56.95 -25.68
N GLU A 119 -46.53 -56.14 -26.54
CA GLU A 119 -46.19 -54.72 -26.72
C GLU A 119 -46.65 -53.83 -25.55
N ARG A 120 -47.63 -54.29 -24.75
CA ARG A 120 -48.21 -53.53 -23.63
C ARG A 120 -47.70 -54.07 -22.30
N GLU A 121 -47.19 -53.19 -21.44
CA GLU A 121 -46.88 -53.56 -20.06
C GLU A 121 -48.18 -53.51 -19.22
N TRP A 122 -48.49 -54.61 -18.54
CA TRP A 122 -49.77 -54.84 -17.87
C TRP A 122 -49.60 -55.48 -16.50
N PHE A 123 -50.57 -55.22 -15.62
CA PHE A 123 -50.75 -55.90 -14.35
C PHE A 123 -52.26 -56.00 -14.01
N ILE A 124 -52.61 -56.94 -13.13
CA ILE A 124 -53.98 -57.32 -12.79
C ILE A 124 -54.29 -56.90 -11.35
N VAL A 125 -55.39 -56.19 -11.14
CA VAL A 125 -55.92 -55.89 -9.80
C VAL A 125 -57.16 -56.74 -9.58
N PHE A 126 -57.05 -57.71 -8.67
CA PHE A 126 -58.17 -58.52 -8.21
C PHE A 126 -58.93 -57.77 -7.12
N VAL A 127 -60.13 -57.33 -7.43
CA VAL A 127 -61.04 -56.62 -6.51
C VAL A 127 -61.94 -57.61 -5.81
N SER A 128 -61.72 -57.76 -4.51
CA SER A 128 -62.43 -58.61 -3.59
C SER A 128 -63.64 -57.86 -3.01
N LYS A 129 -64.84 -58.37 -3.33
CA LYS A 129 -66.14 -57.92 -2.77
C LYS A 129 -66.50 -58.63 -1.45
N ALA A 130 -65.64 -59.52 -0.96
CA ALA A 130 -65.92 -60.31 0.24
C ALA A 130 -65.98 -59.43 1.50
N HIS A 131 -67.11 -59.45 2.21
CA HIS A 131 -67.25 -58.74 3.47
C HIS A 131 -66.41 -59.44 4.58
N PRO A 132 -65.70 -58.73 5.48
CA PRO A 132 -64.80 -59.33 6.46
C PRO A 132 -65.46 -60.34 7.42
N SER A 133 -66.78 -60.25 7.60
CA SER A 133 -67.55 -61.20 8.41
C SER A 133 -67.89 -62.52 7.70
N ASN A 134 -67.54 -62.67 6.41
CA ASN A 134 -67.87 -63.83 5.59
C ASN A 134 -66.62 -64.67 5.27
N ASP A 135 -66.11 -65.36 6.30
CA ASP A 135 -64.92 -66.21 6.24
C ASP A 135 -64.84 -67.20 5.04
N PRO A 136 -65.89 -67.92 4.61
CA PRO A 136 -65.80 -68.79 3.43
C PRO A 136 -65.60 -68.00 2.13
N ALA A 137 -66.24 -66.82 1.98
CA ALA A 137 -66.04 -65.96 0.81
C ALA A 137 -64.61 -65.38 0.78
N THR A 138 -64.10 -64.92 1.92
CA THR A 138 -62.71 -64.41 2.05
C THR A 138 -61.67 -65.49 1.74
N LYS A 139 -61.89 -66.73 2.20
CA LYS A 139 -61.04 -67.89 1.87
C LYS A 139 -61.08 -68.24 0.38
N LEU A 140 -62.25 -68.16 -0.25
CA LEU A 140 -62.42 -68.40 -1.68
C LEU A 140 -61.73 -67.32 -2.53
N ALA A 141 -61.92 -66.05 -2.20
CA ALA A 141 -61.25 -64.91 -2.83
C ALA A 141 -59.72 -65.02 -2.72
N LYS A 142 -59.19 -65.41 -1.55
CA LYS A 142 -57.75 -65.66 -1.36
C LYS A 142 -57.24 -66.82 -2.22
N LYS A 143 -58.01 -67.90 -2.35
CA LYS A 143 -57.68 -69.06 -3.23
C LYS A 143 -57.66 -68.69 -4.71
N ILE A 144 -58.61 -67.85 -5.16
CA ILE A 144 -58.64 -67.32 -6.53
C ILE A 144 -57.43 -66.42 -6.78
N TYR A 145 -57.14 -65.50 -5.85
CA TYR A 145 -55.98 -64.60 -5.95
C TYR A 145 -54.64 -65.34 -6.03
N SER A 146 -54.36 -66.29 -5.13
CA SER A 146 -53.13 -67.09 -5.19
C SER A 146 -53.03 -67.91 -6.49
N LYS A 147 -54.15 -68.22 -7.15
CA LYS A 147 -54.12 -68.89 -8.46
C LYS A 147 -53.88 -67.91 -9.62
N LEU A 148 -54.42 -66.69 -9.56
CA LEU A 148 -54.07 -65.59 -10.46
C LEU A 148 -52.57 -65.28 -10.41
N GLU A 149 -52.03 -65.13 -9.20
CA GLU A 149 -50.60 -64.87 -8.96
C GLU A 149 -49.71 -65.96 -9.60
N VAL A 150 -49.99 -67.24 -9.36
CA VAL A 150 -49.24 -68.37 -9.95
C VAL A 150 -49.42 -68.48 -11.48
N ASP A 151 -50.57 -68.09 -12.03
CA ASP A 151 -50.85 -68.21 -13.47
C ASP A 151 -50.34 -67.00 -14.31
N PHE A 152 -50.11 -65.83 -13.69
CA PHE A 152 -49.79 -64.58 -14.40
C PHE A 152 -48.54 -63.82 -13.90
N SER A 153 -48.04 -64.09 -12.69
CA SER A 153 -46.76 -63.53 -12.20
C SER A 153 -45.57 -64.46 -12.50
N SER A 154 -44.35 -63.93 -12.38
CA SER A 154 -43.11 -64.67 -12.63
C SER A 154 -42.05 -64.34 -11.57
N LYS A 155 -41.02 -65.18 -11.42
CA LYS A 155 -39.88 -64.94 -10.50
C LYS A 155 -39.12 -63.62 -10.71
N LYS A 156 -39.36 -62.90 -11.82
CA LYS A 156 -38.73 -61.62 -12.16
C LYS A 156 -39.70 -60.44 -12.20
N ARG A 157 -41.01 -60.67 -12.17
CA ARG A 157 -42.07 -59.66 -12.30
C ARG A 157 -43.34 -60.15 -11.61
N GLU A 158 -43.75 -59.46 -10.56
CA GLU A 158 -45.03 -59.65 -9.91
C GLU A 158 -46.08 -58.80 -10.64
N ARG A 159 -47.14 -59.42 -11.16
CA ARG A 159 -48.14 -58.78 -12.02
C ARG A 159 -49.55 -58.78 -11.45
N CYS A 160 -49.73 -59.15 -10.18
CA CYS A 160 -51.03 -59.21 -9.52
C CYS A 160 -51.02 -58.39 -8.22
N CYS A 161 -52.12 -57.71 -7.93
CA CYS A 161 -52.44 -57.11 -6.61
C CYS A 161 -53.86 -57.52 -6.18
N LYS A 162 -54.15 -57.46 -4.88
CA LYS A 162 -55.48 -57.73 -4.31
C LYS A 162 -56.02 -56.51 -3.54
N LEU A 163 -57.15 -55.97 -3.99
CA LEU A 163 -57.88 -54.88 -3.34
C LEU A 163 -59.11 -55.42 -2.63
N ASP A 164 -59.23 -55.24 -1.31
CA ASP A 164 -60.45 -55.57 -0.56
C ASP A 164 -61.29 -54.32 -0.28
N LEU A 165 -62.51 -54.27 -0.85
CA LEU A 165 -63.39 -53.08 -0.79
C LEU A 165 -63.94 -52.78 0.61
N HIS A 166 -63.91 -53.75 1.52
CA HIS A 166 -64.52 -53.66 2.85
C HIS A 166 -63.48 -53.69 4.00
N GLY A 167 -62.20 -53.55 3.68
CA GLY A 167 -61.11 -53.60 4.65
C GLY A 167 -59.76 -53.71 3.95
N PRO A 168 -59.24 -52.62 3.35
CA PRO A 168 -58.01 -52.67 2.55
C PRO A 168 -56.81 -53.09 3.39
N GLU A 169 -55.98 -53.99 2.85
CA GLU A 169 -54.70 -54.35 3.47
C GLU A 169 -53.79 -53.10 3.55
N PRO A 170 -53.06 -52.89 4.66
CA PRO A 170 -52.36 -51.63 4.95
C PRO A 170 -51.32 -51.24 3.90
N ASN A 171 -50.79 -52.22 3.15
CA ASN A 171 -49.71 -52.03 2.19
C ASN A 171 -50.19 -52.11 0.71
N PHE A 172 -51.48 -52.36 0.44
CA PHE A 172 -51.98 -52.55 -0.93
C PHE A 172 -51.61 -51.39 -1.85
N TRP A 173 -51.78 -50.15 -1.38
CA TRP A 173 -51.52 -48.96 -2.18
C TRP A 173 -50.03 -48.72 -2.45
N GLU A 174 -49.14 -49.13 -1.55
CA GLU A 174 -47.69 -49.07 -1.79
C GLU A 174 -47.25 -50.12 -2.82
N ASP A 175 -47.84 -51.32 -2.75
CA ASP A 175 -47.62 -52.39 -3.71
C ASP A 175 -48.17 -52.05 -5.10
N LEU A 176 -49.38 -51.50 -5.17
CA LEU A 176 -49.99 -51.01 -6.41
C LEU A 176 -49.13 -49.91 -7.06
N ASP A 177 -48.75 -48.88 -6.29
CA ASP A 177 -47.89 -47.80 -6.78
C ASP A 177 -46.54 -48.37 -7.28
N SER A 178 -45.94 -49.32 -6.55
CA SER A 178 -44.70 -50.00 -6.95
C SER A 178 -44.82 -50.71 -8.30
N LYS A 179 -45.89 -51.50 -8.50
CA LYS A 179 -46.13 -52.23 -9.76
C LYS A 179 -46.47 -51.29 -10.93
N ILE A 180 -47.20 -50.20 -10.67
CA ILE A 180 -47.42 -49.14 -11.67
C ILE A 180 -46.08 -48.49 -12.06
N MET A 181 -45.24 -48.12 -11.08
CA MET A 181 -43.94 -47.51 -11.33
C MET A 181 -42.99 -48.45 -12.09
N GLU A 182 -42.96 -49.75 -11.76
CA GLU A 182 -42.18 -50.73 -12.51
C GLU A 182 -42.67 -50.82 -13.97
N SER A 183 -43.98 -50.84 -14.18
CA SER A 183 -44.59 -50.88 -15.51
C SER A 183 -44.25 -49.63 -16.34
N ILE A 184 -44.41 -48.44 -15.76
CA ILE A 184 -44.06 -47.17 -16.40
C ILE A 184 -42.56 -47.13 -16.74
N ARG A 185 -41.68 -47.51 -15.80
CA ARG A 185 -40.22 -47.54 -16.01
C ARG A 185 -39.85 -48.49 -17.16
N ASN A 186 -40.36 -49.73 -17.13
CA ASN A 186 -40.10 -50.73 -18.17
C ASN A 186 -40.55 -50.25 -19.56
N THR A 187 -41.72 -49.61 -19.65
CA THR A 187 -42.22 -49.05 -20.93
C THR A 187 -41.40 -47.84 -21.38
N LEU A 188 -41.08 -46.92 -20.47
CA LEU A 188 -40.23 -45.75 -20.74
C LEU A 188 -38.86 -46.19 -21.27
N ASP A 189 -38.20 -47.14 -20.62
CA ASP A 189 -36.88 -47.64 -21.02
C ASP A 189 -36.87 -48.21 -22.45
N ARG A 190 -37.87 -49.04 -22.79
CA ARG A 190 -38.03 -49.61 -24.14
C ARG A 190 -38.26 -48.51 -25.19
N ARG A 191 -39.11 -47.53 -24.88
CA ARG A 191 -39.40 -46.41 -25.81
C ARG A 191 -38.17 -45.54 -26.02
N VAL A 192 -37.46 -45.15 -24.96
CA VAL A 192 -36.21 -44.38 -25.06
C VAL A 192 -35.20 -45.13 -25.93
N GLN A 193 -35.01 -46.44 -25.73
CA GLN A 193 -34.12 -47.25 -26.56
C GLN A 193 -34.50 -47.23 -28.06
N PHE A 194 -35.80 -47.29 -28.37
CA PHE A 194 -36.29 -47.19 -29.75
C PHE A 194 -35.99 -45.82 -30.39
N TYR A 195 -36.28 -44.72 -29.69
CA TYR A 195 -35.99 -43.38 -30.20
C TYR A 195 -34.48 -43.15 -30.33
N GLU A 196 -33.66 -43.61 -29.38
CA GLU A 196 -32.19 -43.52 -29.47
C GLU A 196 -31.64 -44.22 -30.72
N GLU A 197 -32.11 -45.43 -31.02
CA GLU A 197 -31.69 -46.22 -32.18
C GLU A 197 -32.16 -45.60 -33.51
N GLU A 198 -33.39 -45.09 -33.57
CA GLU A 198 -33.92 -44.42 -34.76
C GLU A 198 -33.25 -43.05 -35.00
N ILE A 199 -32.95 -42.30 -33.93
CA ILE A 199 -32.14 -41.06 -33.99
C ILE A 199 -30.72 -41.38 -34.48
N ARG A 200 -30.09 -42.46 -33.99
CA ARG A 200 -28.77 -42.93 -34.45
C ARG A 200 -28.80 -43.25 -35.95
N ARG A 201 -29.81 -44.01 -36.40
CA ARG A 201 -30.03 -44.36 -37.82
C ARG A 201 -30.18 -43.11 -38.71
N GLN A 202 -30.96 -42.12 -38.29
CA GLN A 202 -31.09 -40.85 -39.01
C GLN A 202 -29.79 -40.04 -38.99
N SER A 203 -29.04 -40.05 -37.87
CA SER A 203 -27.77 -39.32 -37.75
C SER A 203 -26.67 -39.91 -38.64
N GLU A 204 -26.61 -41.23 -38.81
CA GLU A 204 -25.68 -41.91 -39.72
C GLU A 204 -25.98 -41.57 -41.19
N GLN A 205 -27.25 -41.34 -41.52
CA GLN A 205 -27.68 -40.94 -42.86
C GLN A 205 -27.52 -39.45 -43.17
N ARG A 206 -27.05 -38.63 -42.20
CA ARG A 206 -27.01 -37.16 -42.28
C ARG A 206 -26.29 -36.56 -43.49
N PHE A 207 -25.34 -37.28 -44.07
CA PHE A 207 -24.59 -36.85 -45.27
C PHE A 207 -25.18 -37.38 -46.58
N MET A 208 -26.28 -38.16 -46.54
CA MET A 208 -26.94 -38.69 -47.73
C MET A 208 -27.96 -37.68 -48.32
N PRO A 209 -28.09 -37.56 -49.65
CA PRO A 209 -29.01 -36.59 -50.27
C PRO A 209 -30.50 -36.78 -49.95
N SER A 210 -30.90 -37.97 -49.49
CA SER A 210 -32.25 -38.32 -49.07
C SER A 210 -32.57 -37.93 -47.61
N TRP A 211 -31.57 -37.48 -46.85
CA TRP A 211 -31.77 -37.11 -45.45
C TRP A 211 -32.49 -35.78 -45.31
N ASN A 212 -33.39 -35.71 -44.33
CA ASN A 212 -34.19 -34.53 -44.05
C ASN A 212 -34.18 -34.22 -42.55
N PHE A 213 -33.69 -33.03 -42.18
CA PHE A 213 -33.61 -32.59 -40.80
C PHE A 213 -34.99 -32.54 -40.10
N CYS A 214 -36.11 -32.35 -40.81
CA CYS A 214 -37.45 -32.40 -40.21
C CYS A 214 -37.81 -33.80 -39.66
N ASN A 215 -37.32 -34.89 -40.29
CA ASN A 215 -37.49 -36.24 -39.76
C ASN A 215 -36.62 -36.46 -38.52
N PHE A 216 -35.38 -35.97 -38.52
CA PHE A 216 -34.51 -36.01 -37.35
C PHE A 216 -35.08 -35.19 -36.18
N PHE A 217 -35.57 -33.98 -36.47
CA PHE A 217 -36.22 -33.10 -35.51
C PHE A 217 -37.41 -33.77 -34.83
N ILE A 218 -38.38 -34.32 -35.58
CA ILE A 218 -39.61 -34.85 -34.96
C ILE A 218 -39.33 -36.04 -34.03
N LEU A 219 -38.28 -36.83 -34.29
CA LEU A 219 -37.83 -37.91 -33.40
C LEU A 219 -37.18 -37.35 -32.12
N LYS A 220 -36.24 -36.39 -32.25
CA LYS A 220 -35.59 -35.70 -31.12
C LYS A 220 -36.60 -34.98 -30.23
N GLU A 221 -37.50 -34.22 -30.84
CA GLU A 221 -38.59 -33.50 -30.19
C GLU A 221 -39.58 -34.46 -29.49
N SER A 222 -39.90 -35.61 -30.10
CA SER A 222 -40.73 -36.65 -29.47
C SER A 222 -40.06 -37.28 -28.24
N LEU A 223 -38.74 -37.52 -28.29
CA LEU A 223 -37.96 -38.01 -27.15
C LEU A 223 -37.85 -36.95 -26.04
N ALA A 224 -37.57 -35.69 -26.40
CA ALA A 224 -37.50 -34.57 -25.47
C ALA A 224 -38.85 -34.34 -24.77
N PHE A 225 -39.96 -34.41 -25.51
CA PHE A 225 -41.31 -34.31 -24.97
C PHE A 225 -41.67 -35.49 -24.06
N MET A 226 -41.25 -36.71 -24.41
CA MET A 226 -41.42 -37.88 -23.55
C MET A 226 -40.71 -37.70 -22.19
N PHE A 227 -39.47 -37.22 -22.18
CA PHE A 227 -38.77 -36.88 -20.95
C PHE A 227 -39.47 -35.74 -20.20
N GLN A 228 -40.10 -34.79 -20.91
CA GLN A 228 -40.89 -33.72 -20.29
C GLN A 228 -42.13 -34.27 -19.56
N MET A 229 -42.91 -35.14 -20.20
CA MET A 229 -44.08 -35.83 -19.60
C MET A 229 -43.67 -36.69 -18.38
N ALA A 230 -42.50 -37.34 -18.45
CA ALA A 230 -41.94 -38.12 -17.35
C ALA A 230 -41.29 -37.27 -16.24
N HIS A 231 -41.36 -35.93 -16.34
CA HIS A 231 -40.72 -34.96 -15.43
C HIS A 231 -39.18 -35.09 -15.32
N LEU A 232 -38.55 -35.78 -16.28
CA LEU A 232 -37.10 -35.89 -16.45
C LEU A 232 -36.56 -34.66 -17.21
N HIS A 233 -36.76 -33.48 -16.65
CA HIS A 233 -36.48 -32.20 -17.31
C HIS A 233 -35.01 -31.99 -17.69
N GLU A 234 -34.06 -32.60 -16.95
CA GLU A 234 -32.62 -32.58 -17.32
C GLU A 234 -32.34 -33.35 -18.60
N ASP A 235 -32.95 -34.53 -18.79
CA ASP A 235 -32.78 -35.34 -20.00
C ASP A 235 -33.46 -34.65 -21.20
N SER A 236 -34.66 -34.10 -20.98
CA SER A 236 -35.38 -33.27 -21.96
C SER A 236 -34.55 -32.06 -22.41
N LEU A 237 -33.90 -31.34 -21.49
CA LEU A 237 -33.05 -30.18 -21.80
C LEU A 237 -31.83 -30.58 -22.64
N ARG A 238 -31.20 -31.72 -22.33
CA ARG A 238 -30.06 -32.23 -23.11
C ARG A 238 -30.45 -32.59 -24.55
N GLU A 239 -31.64 -33.13 -24.78
CA GLU A 239 -32.13 -33.36 -26.15
C GLU A 239 -32.26 -32.05 -26.95
N TYR A 240 -32.74 -30.97 -26.33
CA TYR A 240 -32.83 -29.66 -26.98
C TYR A 240 -31.44 -29.03 -27.23
N ASP A 241 -30.51 -29.16 -26.28
CA ASP A 241 -29.12 -28.69 -26.44
C ASP A 241 -28.39 -29.45 -27.56
N GLU A 242 -28.52 -30.79 -27.62
CA GLU A 242 -28.01 -31.62 -28.72
C GLU A 242 -28.65 -31.21 -30.07
N LEU A 243 -29.96 -30.93 -30.09
CA LEU A 243 -30.72 -30.58 -31.28
C LEU A 243 -30.34 -29.20 -31.86
N GLU A 244 -30.07 -28.20 -31.02
CA GLU A 244 -29.57 -26.89 -31.46
C GLU A 244 -28.18 -27.02 -32.11
N LEU A 245 -27.27 -27.79 -31.50
CA LEU A 245 -25.94 -28.06 -32.06
C LEU A 245 -26.04 -28.77 -33.42
N CYS A 246 -26.85 -29.82 -33.52
CA CYS A 246 -27.11 -30.53 -34.79
C CYS A 246 -27.72 -29.61 -35.87
N TYR A 247 -28.60 -28.67 -35.50
CA TYR A 247 -29.16 -27.72 -36.44
C TYR A 247 -28.09 -26.77 -36.99
N LEU A 248 -27.31 -26.13 -36.11
CA LEU A 248 -26.29 -25.14 -36.48
C LEU A 248 -25.21 -25.74 -37.40
N GLU A 249 -24.72 -26.93 -37.07
CA GLU A 249 -23.82 -27.70 -37.95
C GLU A 249 -24.45 -27.97 -39.33
N THR A 250 -25.72 -28.38 -39.38
CA THR A 250 -26.43 -28.69 -40.63
C THR A 250 -26.64 -27.44 -41.49
N VAL A 251 -26.97 -26.29 -40.88
CA VAL A 251 -27.06 -25.00 -41.58
C VAL A 251 -25.70 -24.61 -42.16
N ASN A 252 -24.64 -24.63 -41.34
CA ASN A 252 -23.28 -24.26 -41.76
C ASN A 252 -22.74 -25.14 -42.89
N THR A 253 -23.04 -26.44 -42.89
CA THR A 253 -22.56 -27.38 -43.93
C THR A 253 -23.31 -27.23 -45.26
N SER A 254 -24.56 -26.75 -45.25
CA SER A 254 -25.47 -26.78 -46.41
C SER A 254 -25.64 -25.44 -47.15
N ALA A 255 -24.67 -24.54 -47.00
CA ALA A 255 -24.65 -23.17 -47.52
C ALA A 255 -24.89 -23.00 -49.05
N LEU A 256 -24.94 -24.09 -49.83
CA LEU A 256 -25.30 -24.07 -51.26
C LEU A 256 -26.81 -23.92 -51.52
N ARG A 257 -27.70 -24.16 -50.53
CA ARG A 257 -29.14 -23.91 -50.69
C ARG A 257 -29.52 -22.62 -49.96
N LYS A 258 -29.97 -21.62 -50.72
CA LYS A 258 -30.53 -20.38 -50.19
C LYS A 258 -31.87 -20.69 -49.51
N ARG A 259 -31.89 -20.82 -48.18
CA ARG A 259 -33.09 -21.05 -47.38
C ARG A 259 -33.80 -19.73 -47.09
N ASP A 260 -35.10 -19.78 -46.83
CA ASP A 260 -35.76 -18.65 -46.19
C ASP A 260 -35.30 -18.54 -44.72
N PHE A 261 -35.04 -17.31 -44.29
CA PHE A 261 -34.63 -17.00 -42.93
C PHE A 261 -35.83 -16.81 -42.00
N GLY A 262 -36.98 -16.34 -42.51
CA GLY A 262 -38.14 -15.95 -41.69
C GLY A 262 -38.00 -14.56 -41.06
N GLY A 263 -38.86 -14.23 -40.08
CA GLY A 263 -38.88 -12.91 -39.44
C GLY A 263 -39.55 -11.81 -40.27
N MET A 264 -40.49 -12.20 -41.12
CA MET A 264 -41.23 -11.32 -42.05
C MET A 264 -42.73 -11.26 -41.74
N ASP A 265 -43.22 -12.06 -40.80
CA ASP A 265 -44.64 -12.12 -40.44
C ASP A 265 -44.97 -11.00 -39.44
N GLN A 266 -46.20 -10.51 -39.43
CA GLN A 266 -46.63 -9.50 -38.44
C GLN A 266 -46.55 -10.07 -37.02
N GLY A 267 -45.87 -9.36 -36.12
CA GLY A 267 -45.58 -9.81 -34.74
C GLY A 267 -44.15 -10.32 -34.52
N ASP A 268 -43.36 -10.58 -35.57
CA ASP A 268 -41.97 -11.07 -35.45
C ASP A 268 -41.00 -10.07 -34.79
N ASP A 269 -41.41 -8.82 -34.60
CA ASP A 269 -40.72 -7.83 -33.78
C ASP A 269 -40.74 -8.15 -32.28
N GLN A 270 -41.63 -9.05 -31.84
CA GLN A 270 -41.73 -9.53 -30.46
C GLN A 270 -40.99 -10.87 -30.30
N ALA A 271 -39.87 -10.85 -29.59
CA ALA A 271 -39.04 -12.04 -29.44
C ALA A 271 -39.73 -13.16 -28.64
N ALA A 272 -39.83 -14.35 -29.24
CA ALA A 272 -40.55 -15.50 -28.72
C ALA A 272 -39.71 -16.40 -27.79
N LEU A 273 -38.83 -15.82 -26.96
CA LEU A 273 -37.76 -16.54 -26.24
C LEU A 273 -38.21 -17.41 -25.06
N LEU A 274 -39.49 -17.39 -24.69
CA LEU A 274 -39.99 -17.99 -23.44
C LEU A 274 -41.28 -18.80 -23.59
N LYS A 275 -41.89 -18.78 -24.78
CA LYS A 275 -43.14 -19.47 -25.09
C LYS A 275 -42.97 -20.28 -26.38
N PRO A 276 -42.67 -21.59 -26.29
CA PRO A 276 -42.50 -22.44 -27.48
C PRO A 276 -43.73 -22.46 -28.39
N GLU A 277 -44.91 -22.20 -27.84
CA GLU A 277 -46.20 -22.24 -28.55
C GLU A 277 -46.55 -20.91 -29.25
N TYR A 278 -45.65 -19.93 -29.28
CA TYR A 278 -45.92 -18.60 -29.86
C TYR A 278 -46.30 -18.65 -31.36
N LYS A 279 -45.57 -19.44 -32.16
CA LYS A 279 -45.95 -19.82 -33.53
C LYS A 279 -46.07 -21.35 -33.61
N PRO A 280 -47.09 -21.89 -34.29
CA PRO A 280 -47.21 -23.34 -34.49
C PRO A 280 -46.10 -23.89 -35.38
N LEU A 281 -45.64 -25.12 -35.08
CA LEU A 281 -44.56 -25.82 -35.80
C LEU A 281 -44.82 -25.94 -37.31
N SER A 282 -46.10 -26.00 -37.71
CA SER A 282 -46.52 -25.99 -39.12
C SER A 282 -46.25 -24.66 -39.85
N GLN A 283 -46.11 -23.54 -39.14
CA GLN A 283 -45.68 -22.25 -39.70
C GLN A 283 -44.16 -22.04 -39.61
N ILE A 284 -43.45 -22.81 -38.79
CA ILE A 284 -41.98 -22.75 -38.69
C ILE A 284 -41.32 -23.50 -39.86
N VAL A 285 -42.02 -24.46 -40.47
CA VAL A 285 -41.53 -25.25 -41.62
C VAL A 285 -42.17 -24.80 -42.94
N GLN A 286 -41.33 -24.59 -43.95
CA GLN A 286 -41.70 -24.30 -45.33
C GLN A 286 -40.87 -25.18 -46.28
N ASP A 287 -41.52 -25.79 -47.28
CA ASP A 287 -40.88 -26.62 -48.32
C ASP A 287 -39.88 -27.65 -47.77
N ASP A 288 -40.30 -28.35 -46.71
CA ASP A 288 -39.51 -29.36 -45.98
C ASP A 288 -38.19 -28.84 -45.33
N SER A 289 -38.10 -27.53 -45.09
CA SER A 289 -37.03 -26.86 -44.33
C SER A 289 -37.58 -25.96 -43.22
N PHE A 290 -36.75 -25.68 -42.20
CA PHE A 290 -37.11 -24.74 -41.13
C PHE A 290 -36.68 -23.31 -41.47
N ARG A 291 -37.58 -22.34 -41.27
CA ARG A 291 -37.23 -20.91 -41.21
C ARG A 291 -36.36 -20.69 -39.96
N GLU A 292 -35.14 -20.19 -40.16
CA GLU A 292 -34.12 -20.12 -39.09
C GLU A 292 -34.55 -19.22 -37.92
N PHE A 293 -35.22 -18.11 -38.25
CA PHE A 293 -35.64 -17.09 -37.29
C PHE A 293 -36.59 -17.65 -36.23
N GLU A 294 -37.67 -18.30 -36.67
CA GLU A 294 -38.66 -18.92 -35.79
C GLU A 294 -38.09 -20.16 -35.10
N PHE A 295 -37.34 -21.00 -35.82
CA PHE A 295 -36.88 -22.28 -35.30
C PHE A 295 -35.87 -22.14 -34.15
N ARG A 296 -34.91 -21.20 -34.27
CA ARG A 296 -33.95 -20.95 -33.18
C ARG A 296 -34.62 -20.35 -31.94
N GLN A 297 -35.64 -19.51 -32.11
CA GLN A 297 -36.44 -19.01 -30.99
C GLN A 297 -37.25 -20.13 -30.32
N TYR A 298 -37.85 -21.04 -31.11
CA TYR A 298 -38.56 -22.22 -30.58
C TYR A 298 -37.67 -23.12 -29.72
N LEU A 299 -36.45 -23.43 -30.18
CA LEU A 299 -35.49 -24.22 -29.40
C LEU A 299 -35.10 -23.50 -28.10
N PHE A 300 -34.75 -22.21 -28.18
CA PHE A 300 -34.37 -21.43 -27.01
C PHE A 300 -35.51 -21.27 -26.00
N ALA A 301 -36.75 -21.11 -26.47
CA ALA A 301 -37.94 -21.10 -25.61
C ALA A 301 -38.17 -22.45 -24.91
N SER A 302 -37.90 -23.55 -25.60
CA SER A 302 -38.04 -24.90 -25.05
C SER A 302 -36.99 -25.17 -23.97
N GLN A 303 -35.72 -24.82 -24.22
CA GLN A 303 -34.64 -24.82 -23.22
C GLN A 303 -35.00 -23.94 -22.01
N SER A 304 -35.44 -22.70 -22.24
CA SER A 304 -35.76 -21.74 -21.18
C SER A 304 -36.92 -22.19 -20.30
N MET A 305 -38.01 -22.70 -20.90
CA MET A 305 -39.12 -23.30 -20.16
C MET A 305 -38.66 -24.44 -19.25
N LEU A 306 -37.79 -25.33 -19.74
CA LEU A 306 -37.26 -26.46 -18.95
C LEU A 306 -36.35 -25.98 -17.82
N LEU A 307 -35.48 -25.00 -18.07
CA LEU A 307 -34.63 -24.38 -17.05
C LEU A 307 -35.44 -23.66 -15.96
N LEU A 308 -36.56 -23.02 -16.32
CA LEU A 308 -37.49 -22.46 -15.33
C LEU A 308 -38.18 -23.56 -14.51
N LYS A 309 -38.61 -24.68 -15.13
CA LYS A 309 -39.12 -25.86 -14.41
C LYS A 309 -38.06 -26.47 -13.47
N LEU A 310 -36.79 -26.49 -13.87
CA LEU A 310 -35.62 -26.89 -13.06
C LEU A 310 -35.18 -25.84 -12.02
N ASN A 311 -35.83 -24.68 -11.97
CA ASN A 311 -35.50 -23.56 -11.10
C ASN A 311 -34.08 -22.99 -11.26
N ARG A 312 -33.65 -22.77 -12.51
CA ARG A 312 -32.36 -22.16 -12.89
C ARG A 312 -32.53 -20.83 -13.65
N PRO A 313 -33.20 -19.80 -13.09
CA PRO A 313 -33.42 -18.52 -13.79
C PRO A 313 -32.13 -17.78 -14.16
N VAL A 314 -31.04 -17.98 -13.39
CA VAL A 314 -29.72 -17.41 -13.70
C VAL A 314 -29.11 -18.05 -14.96
N GLU A 315 -29.33 -19.35 -15.17
CA GLU A 315 -28.89 -20.04 -16.38
C GLU A 315 -29.69 -19.58 -17.61
N VAL A 316 -31.00 -19.33 -17.45
CA VAL A 316 -31.85 -18.72 -18.50
C VAL A 316 -31.32 -17.33 -18.88
N ALA A 317 -31.00 -16.48 -17.91
CA ALA A 317 -30.43 -15.15 -18.17
C ALA A 317 -29.07 -15.24 -18.90
N SER A 318 -28.20 -16.16 -18.47
CA SER A 318 -26.86 -16.37 -19.05
C SER A 318 -26.93 -16.90 -20.50
N ARG A 319 -27.66 -18.00 -20.72
CA ARG A 319 -27.87 -18.56 -22.06
C ARG A 319 -28.61 -17.57 -22.97
N GLY A 320 -29.61 -16.86 -22.44
CA GLY A 320 -30.40 -15.88 -23.18
C GLY A 320 -29.61 -14.65 -23.62
N TYR A 321 -28.75 -14.10 -22.76
CA TYR A 321 -27.85 -13.01 -23.15
C TYR A 321 -26.89 -13.44 -24.27
N SER A 322 -26.29 -14.64 -24.16
CA SER A 322 -25.44 -15.22 -25.21
C SER A 322 -26.21 -15.45 -26.52
N PHE A 323 -27.43 -15.99 -26.43
CA PHE A 323 -28.32 -16.19 -27.56
C PHE A 323 -28.65 -14.87 -28.27
N ILE A 324 -29.07 -13.83 -27.53
CA ILE A 324 -29.41 -12.52 -28.09
C ILE A 324 -28.21 -11.89 -28.82
N ILE A 325 -27.00 -11.95 -28.25
CA ILE A 325 -25.80 -11.42 -28.91
C ILE A 325 -25.46 -12.21 -30.18
N SER A 326 -25.53 -13.54 -30.12
CA SER A 326 -25.25 -14.42 -31.27
C SER A 326 -26.27 -14.19 -32.39
N PHE A 327 -27.56 -14.21 -32.04
CA PHE A 327 -28.66 -14.06 -32.97
C PHE A 327 -28.76 -12.64 -33.53
N SER A 328 -28.45 -11.59 -32.75
CA SER A 328 -28.34 -10.21 -33.25
C SER A 328 -27.26 -10.07 -34.34
N LYS A 329 -26.25 -10.94 -34.40
CA LYS A 329 -25.27 -10.98 -35.51
C LYS A 329 -25.84 -11.67 -36.75
N ALA A 330 -26.66 -12.72 -36.58
CA ALA A 330 -27.40 -13.34 -37.68
C ALA A 330 -28.45 -12.39 -38.28
N LEU A 331 -29.19 -11.67 -37.44
CA LEU A 331 -30.11 -10.60 -37.88
C LEU A 331 -29.36 -9.49 -38.63
N ALA A 332 -28.11 -9.19 -38.26
CA ALA A 332 -27.30 -8.20 -38.96
C ALA A 332 -26.78 -8.67 -40.34
N SER A 333 -26.62 -9.97 -40.58
CA SER A 333 -26.27 -10.48 -41.92
C SER A 333 -27.48 -10.57 -42.86
N GLN A 334 -28.69 -10.71 -42.32
CA GLN A 334 -29.96 -10.75 -43.09
C GLN A 334 -30.71 -9.42 -43.11
N GLU A 335 -30.13 -8.34 -42.57
CA GLU A 335 -30.71 -6.99 -42.45
C GLU A 335 -31.16 -6.36 -43.79
N ASN A 336 -30.67 -6.90 -44.91
CA ASN A 336 -31.09 -6.54 -46.27
C ASN A 336 -32.50 -7.03 -46.65
N LEU A 337 -32.97 -8.11 -46.02
CA LEU A 337 -34.26 -8.77 -46.29
C LEU A 337 -35.32 -8.42 -45.24
N LEU A 338 -34.91 -8.27 -43.98
CA LEU A 338 -35.79 -8.05 -42.83
C LEU A 338 -36.47 -6.66 -42.84
N PRO A 339 -37.60 -6.49 -42.14
CA PRO A 339 -38.24 -5.19 -41.95
C PRO A 339 -37.30 -4.15 -41.33
N PHE A 340 -37.55 -2.87 -41.63
CA PHE A 340 -36.70 -1.77 -41.20
C PHE A 340 -36.53 -1.75 -39.67
N CYS A 341 -35.28 -1.88 -39.23
CA CYS A 341 -34.87 -1.94 -37.83
C CYS A 341 -35.46 -3.10 -36.98
N LEU A 342 -35.91 -4.20 -37.62
CA LEU A 342 -36.37 -5.40 -36.89
C LEU A 342 -35.35 -5.86 -35.84
N ARG A 343 -34.05 -5.88 -36.19
CA ARG A 343 -32.97 -6.27 -35.26
C ARG A 343 -32.98 -5.46 -33.97
N GLU A 344 -33.13 -4.14 -34.07
CA GLU A 344 -33.14 -3.24 -32.91
C GLU A 344 -34.36 -3.53 -32.03
N VAL A 345 -35.55 -3.63 -32.64
CA VAL A 345 -36.81 -3.89 -31.94
C VAL A 345 -36.82 -5.27 -31.28
N TRP A 346 -36.42 -6.32 -32.02
CA TRP A 346 -36.34 -7.69 -31.53
C TRP A 346 -35.37 -7.84 -30.36
N VAL A 347 -34.20 -7.18 -30.39
CA VAL A 347 -33.26 -7.22 -29.26
C VAL A 347 -33.85 -6.53 -28.02
N ILE A 348 -34.58 -5.43 -28.18
CA ILE A 348 -35.27 -4.75 -27.06
C ILE A 348 -36.33 -5.66 -26.45
N THR A 349 -37.21 -6.25 -27.27
CA THR A 349 -38.28 -7.14 -26.78
C THR A 349 -37.72 -8.43 -26.17
N ALA A 350 -36.65 -8.99 -26.74
CA ALA A 350 -35.92 -10.14 -26.19
C ALA A 350 -35.32 -9.86 -24.81
N CYS A 351 -34.60 -8.74 -24.65
CA CYS A 351 -34.00 -8.36 -23.38
C CYS A 351 -35.08 -8.15 -22.30
N LEU A 352 -36.15 -7.42 -22.61
CA LEU A 352 -37.24 -7.15 -21.67
C LEU A 352 -37.96 -8.44 -21.23
N ALA A 353 -38.33 -9.31 -22.17
CA ALA A 353 -39.00 -10.58 -21.85
C ALA A 353 -38.17 -11.46 -20.90
N LEU A 354 -36.84 -11.53 -21.12
CA LEU A 354 -35.93 -12.24 -20.22
C LEU A 354 -35.81 -11.57 -18.85
N ILE A 355 -35.63 -10.24 -18.81
CA ILE A 355 -35.53 -9.46 -17.56
C ILE A 355 -36.76 -9.72 -16.68
N ASP A 356 -37.96 -9.52 -17.21
CA ASP A 356 -39.21 -9.61 -16.44
C ASP A 356 -39.40 -11.03 -15.87
N THR A 357 -39.24 -12.04 -16.72
CA THR A 357 -39.50 -13.45 -16.36
C THR A 357 -38.45 -14.03 -15.42
N THR A 358 -37.17 -13.70 -15.65
CA THR A 358 -36.11 -14.17 -14.74
C THR A 358 -36.16 -13.44 -13.41
N SER A 359 -36.54 -12.16 -13.40
CA SER A 359 -36.73 -11.38 -12.16
C SER A 359 -37.91 -11.85 -11.31
N SER A 360 -39.05 -12.20 -11.92
CA SER A 360 -40.19 -12.74 -11.17
C SER A 360 -39.86 -14.11 -10.57
N CYS A 361 -39.33 -15.03 -11.38
CA CYS A 361 -38.96 -16.37 -10.92
C CYS A 361 -37.79 -16.40 -9.92
N TYR A 362 -36.97 -15.34 -9.85
CA TYR A 362 -35.94 -15.18 -8.82
C TYR A 362 -36.52 -14.70 -7.47
N LYS A 363 -37.54 -13.83 -7.50
CA LYS A 363 -38.19 -13.28 -6.29
C LYS A 363 -39.15 -14.25 -5.60
N ASP A 364 -39.88 -15.07 -6.36
CA ASP A 364 -40.97 -15.91 -5.83
C ASP A 364 -40.52 -17.11 -4.95
N LYS A 365 -39.21 -17.30 -4.72
CA LYS A 365 -38.69 -18.46 -3.99
C LYS A 365 -37.55 -18.06 -3.06
N ASP A 366 -37.87 -17.87 -1.78
CA ASP A 366 -36.92 -17.75 -0.67
C ASP A 366 -35.80 -18.80 -0.81
N ARG A 367 -34.60 -18.36 -1.15
CA ARG A 367 -33.43 -19.23 -1.32
C ARG A 367 -32.17 -18.60 -0.76
N LEU A 368 -31.44 -19.42 0.00
CA LEU A 368 -30.01 -19.26 0.25
C LEU A 368 -29.24 -19.51 -1.07
N VAL A 369 -29.26 -18.52 -1.97
CA VAL A 369 -28.38 -18.50 -3.14
C VAL A 369 -26.98 -18.10 -2.69
N ALA A 370 -25.94 -18.71 -3.25
CA ALA A 370 -24.57 -18.30 -2.95
C ALA A 370 -24.34 -16.84 -3.41
N PRO A 371 -23.68 -15.97 -2.61
CA PRO A 371 -23.53 -14.54 -2.94
C PRO A 371 -22.90 -14.26 -4.32
N ASP A 372 -22.06 -15.17 -4.81
CA ASP A 372 -21.41 -15.03 -6.11
C ASP A 372 -22.41 -15.25 -7.27
N VAL A 373 -23.39 -16.13 -7.11
CA VAL A 373 -24.46 -16.41 -8.09
C VAL A 373 -25.48 -15.29 -8.14
N GLU A 374 -25.76 -14.66 -7.00
CA GLU A 374 -26.59 -13.44 -6.91
C GLU A 374 -25.92 -12.26 -7.64
N LYS A 375 -24.63 -12.00 -7.37
CA LYS A 375 -23.88 -10.95 -8.07
C LYS A 375 -23.74 -11.20 -9.57
N GLU A 376 -23.61 -12.46 -10.00
CA GLU A 376 -23.58 -12.83 -11.41
C GLU A 376 -24.95 -12.67 -12.07
N PHE A 377 -26.04 -13.00 -11.37
CA PHE A 377 -27.40 -12.72 -11.84
C PHE A 377 -27.62 -11.21 -12.04
N HIS A 378 -27.22 -10.38 -11.08
CA HIS A 378 -27.28 -8.93 -11.22
C HIS A 378 -26.38 -8.41 -12.36
N ARG A 379 -25.18 -8.99 -12.57
CA ARG A 379 -24.34 -8.66 -13.73
C ARG A 379 -25.07 -8.91 -15.06
N LEU A 380 -25.73 -10.06 -15.19
CA LEU A 380 -26.50 -10.45 -16.36
C LEU A 380 -27.76 -9.59 -16.59
N GLN A 381 -28.47 -9.22 -15.52
CA GLN A 381 -29.57 -8.24 -15.61
C GLN A 381 -29.05 -6.88 -16.11
N GLY A 382 -27.94 -6.40 -15.54
CA GLY A 382 -27.30 -5.15 -15.96
C GLY A 382 -26.94 -5.15 -17.45
N ASP A 383 -26.37 -6.25 -17.94
CA ASP A 383 -26.04 -6.46 -19.35
C ASP A 383 -27.28 -6.44 -20.26
N LEU A 384 -28.37 -7.11 -19.87
CA LEU A 384 -29.63 -7.12 -20.64
C LEU A 384 -30.28 -5.72 -20.69
N TYR A 385 -30.33 -5.01 -19.56
CA TYR A 385 -30.82 -3.62 -19.53
C TYR A 385 -29.93 -2.70 -20.37
N SER A 386 -28.60 -2.84 -20.28
CA SER A 386 -27.63 -2.04 -21.02
C SER A 386 -27.76 -2.25 -22.54
N LEU A 387 -27.92 -3.51 -22.98
CA LEU A 387 -28.13 -3.85 -24.39
C LEU A 387 -29.46 -3.28 -24.92
N SER A 388 -30.55 -3.45 -24.16
CA SER A 388 -31.86 -2.88 -24.48
C SER A 388 -31.81 -1.35 -24.59
N ARG A 389 -31.23 -0.67 -23.58
CA ARG A 389 -30.99 0.77 -23.53
C ARG A 389 -30.25 1.28 -24.77
N VAL A 390 -29.16 0.61 -25.16
CA VAL A 390 -28.34 0.99 -26.33
C VAL A 390 -29.13 0.86 -27.63
N LYS A 391 -29.91 -0.22 -27.80
CA LYS A 391 -30.79 -0.40 -28.97
C LYS A 391 -31.94 0.59 -29.00
N PHE A 392 -32.54 0.90 -27.85
CA PHE A 392 -33.61 1.89 -27.72
C PHE A 392 -33.13 3.29 -28.11
N MET A 393 -31.93 3.69 -27.68
CA MET A 393 -31.29 4.93 -28.15
C MET A 393 -31.05 4.94 -29.67
N ARG A 394 -30.70 3.80 -30.27
CA ARG A 394 -30.54 3.72 -31.73
C ARG A 394 -31.84 4.06 -32.47
N LEU A 395 -33.00 3.66 -31.94
CA LEU A 395 -34.30 4.04 -32.47
C LEU A 395 -34.56 5.55 -32.33
N ALA A 396 -34.29 6.16 -31.17
CA ALA A 396 -34.39 7.61 -30.98
C ALA A 396 -33.52 8.42 -31.97
N TYR A 397 -32.34 7.93 -32.32
CA TYR A 397 -31.50 8.57 -33.34
C TYR A 397 -32.11 8.55 -34.74
N LEU A 398 -32.81 7.47 -35.10
CA LEU A 398 -33.44 7.32 -36.41
C LEU A 398 -34.68 8.19 -36.56
N ILE A 399 -35.48 8.36 -35.50
CA ILE A 399 -36.66 9.24 -35.49
C ILE A 399 -36.34 10.69 -35.11
N GLY A 400 -35.07 11.00 -34.79
CA GLY A 400 -34.60 12.37 -34.56
C GLY A 400 -34.69 12.90 -33.14
N TYR A 401 -35.07 12.08 -32.15
CA TYR A 401 -35.05 12.46 -30.72
C TYR A 401 -33.65 12.43 -30.12
N GLY A 402 -32.72 11.68 -30.72
CA GLY A 402 -31.35 11.47 -30.21
C GLY A 402 -30.61 12.73 -29.71
N PRO A 403 -30.67 13.89 -30.40
CA PRO A 403 -30.04 15.14 -29.94
C PRO A 403 -30.68 15.78 -28.70
N GLU A 404 -31.94 15.49 -28.40
CA GLU A 404 -32.68 16.06 -27.26
C GLU A 404 -32.49 15.25 -25.96
N ILE A 405 -31.92 14.05 -26.05
CA ILE A 405 -31.67 13.15 -24.92
C ILE A 405 -30.24 13.33 -24.41
N GLU A 406 -30.14 13.74 -23.14
CA GLU A 406 -28.86 13.94 -22.45
C GLU A 406 -28.11 12.63 -22.26
N ARG A 407 -26.78 12.68 -22.38
CA ARG A 407 -25.89 11.49 -22.35
C ARG A 407 -24.57 11.79 -21.66
N SER A 408 -23.91 10.74 -21.19
CA SER A 408 -22.53 10.81 -20.69
C SER A 408 -21.53 10.68 -21.85
N PRO A 409 -20.27 11.13 -21.68
CA PRO A 409 -19.30 11.14 -22.77
C PRO A 409 -18.88 9.72 -23.19
N ALA A 410 -18.66 8.83 -22.21
CA ALA A 410 -18.26 7.45 -22.44
C ALA A 410 -19.29 6.65 -23.26
N ASN A 411 -20.58 6.84 -22.96
CA ASN A 411 -21.66 6.14 -23.66
C ASN A 411 -21.98 6.77 -25.02
N SER A 412 -21.72 8.06 -25.19
CA SER A 412 -21.77 8.71 -26.51
C SER A 412 -20.76 8.09 -27.47
N ALA A 413 -19.54 7.80 -27.00
CA ALA A 413 -18.55 7.06 -27.78
C ALA A 413 -19.04 5.63 -28.11
N ALA A 414 -19.58 4.90 -27.14
CA ALA A 414 -20.11 3.54 -27.36
C ALA A 414 -21.22 3.50 -28.43
N LEU A 415 -22.13 4.47 -28.44
CA LEU A 415 -23.17 4.60 -29.47
C LEU A 415 -22.58 4.87 -30.86
N SER A 416 -21.57 5.75 -30.96
CA SER A 416 -20.95 6.11 -32.25
C SER A 416 -20.17 4.98 -32.94
N MET A 417 -19.82 3.92 -32.20
CA MET A 417 -19.08 2.76 -32.71
C MET A 417 -20.01 1.67 -33.28
N LEU A 418 -21.33 1.82 -33.18
CA LEU A 418 -22.29 0.86 -33.70
C LEU A 418 -22.61 1.13 -35.18
N PRO A 419 -22.73 0.10 -36.04
CA PRO A 419 -23.17 0.31 -37.42
C PRO A 419 -24.60 0.87 -37.47
N TRP A 420 -24.90 1.72 -38.44
CA TRP A 420 -26.28 2.12 -38.74
C TRP A 420 -27.06 0.95 -39.33
N PRO A 421 -28.41 0.98 -39.26
CA PRO A 421 -29.22 0.01 -39.97
C PRO A 421 -28.89 0.00 -41.45
N LYS A 422 -28.82 -1.21 -42.02
CA LYS A 422 -28.35 -1.46 -43.39
C LYS A 422 -29.45 -2.01 -44.31
N PRO A 423 -30.64 -1.39 -44.42
CA PRO A 423 -31.69 -1.89 -45.32
C PRO A 423 -31.22 -1.85 -46.78
N THR A 424 -31.79 -2.71 -47.62
CA THR A 424 -31.55 -2.75 -49.07
C THR A 424 -31.85 -1.41 -49.74
N VAL A 425 -32.97 -0.79 -49.36
CA VAL A 425 -33.39 0.56 -49.76
C VAL A 425 -33.82 1.31 -48.50
N TRP A 426 -33.41 2.58 -48.37
CA TRP A 426 -33.89 3.41 -47.26
C TRP A 426 -35.39 3.70 -47.41
N PRO A 427 -36.19 3.71 -46.32
CA PRO A 427 -37.62 4.00 -46.40
C PRO A 427 -37.96 5.26 -47.21
N SER A 428 -39.03 5.18 -48.01
CA SER A 428 -39.57 6.31 -48.74
C SER A 428 -40.39 7.23 -47.83
N LEU A 429 -40.44 8.52 -48.17
CA LEU A 429 -41.30 9.48 -47.50
C LEU A 429 -42.77 9.22 -47.88
N PRO A 430 -43.72 9.17 -46.92
CA PRO A 430 -45.15 9.10 -47.23
C PRO A 430 -45.62 10.35 -48.00
N THR A 431 -46.63 10.21 -48.86
CA THR A 431 -47.14 11.31 -49.71
C THR A 431 -47.66 12.50 -48.92
N ASP A 432 -48.18 12.26 -47.72
CA ASP A 432 -48.94 13.24 -46.95
C ASP A 432 -48.09 13.89 -45.83
N ALA A 433 -46.87 13.37 -45.59
CA ALA A 433 -46.03 13.71 -44.43
C ALA A 433 -45.35 15.09 -44.48
N SER A 434 -45.79 15.99 -45.37
CA SER A 434 -45.20 17.33 -45.56
C SER A 434 -45.27 18.20 -44.29
N ALA A 435 -46.35 18.07 -43.50
CA ALA A 435 -46.52 18.77 -42.23
C ALA A 435 -45.52 18.27 -41.16
N GLU A 436 -45.29 16.96 -41.08
CA GLU A 436 -44.35 16.32 -40.15
C GLU A 436 -42.88 16.66 -40.49
N VAL A 437 -42.55 16.72 -41.78
CA VAL A 437 -41.23 17.19 -42.22
C VAL A 437 -41.01 18.64 -41.80
N LEU A 438 -42.03 19.50 -41.88
CA LEU A 438 -41.96 20.90 -41.45
C LEU A 438 -41.88 21.06 -39.92
N THR A 439 -42.52 20.19 -39.12
CA THR A 439 -42.35 20.23 -37.65
C THR A 439 -40.94 19.78 -37.25
N LYS A 440 -40.43 18.67 -37.82
CA LYS A 440 -39.05 18.21 -37.53
C LYS A 440 -37.98 19.15 -38.08
N GLU A 441 -38.22 19.83 -39.20
CA GLU A 441 -37.30 20.87 -39.69
C GLU A 441 -37.28 22.08 -38.76
N LYS A 442 -38.42 22.48 -38.18
CA LYS A 442 -38.47 23.53 -37.15
C LYS A 442 -37.73 23.13 -35.87
N THR A 443 -37.91 21.92 -35.35
CA THR A 443 -37.19 21.51 -34.12
C THR A 443 -35.68 21.47 -34.34
N ILE A 444 -35.21 20.88 -35.45
CA ILE A 444 -33.78 20.83 -35.81
C ILE A 444 -33.17 22.23 -36.01
N LEU A 445 -33.96 23.23 -36.44
CA LEU A 445 -33.52 24.63 -36.54
C LEU A 445 -33.61 25.40 -35.22
N GLN A 446 -34.40 24.93 -34.25
CA GLN A 446 -34.59 25.56 -32.93
C GLN A 446 -33.68 24.99 -31.84
N THR A 447 -33.05 23.83 -32.06
CA THR A 447 -32.04 23.25 -31.16
C THR A 447 -30.76 24.09 -31.12
N ASN A 448 -30.79 25.18 -30.36
CA ASN A 448 -29.59 25.90 -29.94
C ASN A 448 -28.82 25.05 -28.91
N PRO A 449 -27.50 24.83 -29.09
CA PRO A 449 -26.70 24.14 -28.07
C PRO A 449 -26.71 24.98 -26.78
N ARG A 450 -27.14 24.38 -25.67
CA ARG A 450 -27.03 25.02 -24.34
C ARG A 450 -25.55 25.27 -24.05
N SER A 451 -25.21 26.53 -23.76
CA SER A 451 -23.90 26.86 -23.18
C SER A 451 -23.80 26.20 -21.80
N LYS A 452 -22.75 25.41 -21.56
CA LYS A 452 -22.48 24.88 -20.22
C LYS A 452 -22.13 26.03 -19.26
N HIS A 453 -22.20 25.75 -17.95
CA HIS A 453 -21.71 26.65 -16.90
C HIS A 453 -20.30 27.19 -17.20
N PHE A 454 -20.01 28.39 -16.69
CA PHE A 454 -18.82 29.20 -17.05
C PHE A 454 -18.71 29.58 -18.54
N GLY A 455 -19.76 29.38 -19.34
CA GLY A 455 -19.76 29.71 -20.77
C GLY A 455 -18.94 28.74 -21.64
N ILE A 456 -18.60 27.56 -21.12
CA ILE A 456 -17.73 26.59 -21.79
C ILE A 456 -18.35 26.11 -23.11
N GLN A 457 -17.69 26.42 -24.22
CA GLN A 457 -18.11 26.02 -25.57
C GLN A 457 -17.26 24.85 -26.09
N ARG A 458 -17.49 23.65 -25.52
CA ARG A 458 -16.95 22.42 -26.12
C ARG A 458 -17.71 22.10 -27.40
N LYS A 459 -16.98 21.80 -28.48
CA LYS A 459 -17.58 21.18 -29.67
C LYS A 459 -18.22 19.86 -29.20
N PRO A 460 -19.51 19.60 -29.49
CA PRO A 460 -20.05 18.28 -29.25
C PRO A 460 -19.21 17.26 -30.02
N LEU A 461 -19.00 16.08 -29.44
CA LEU A 461 -18.42 14.95 -30.16
C LEU A 461 -19.16 14.79 -31.51
N PRO A 462 -18.48 14.41 -32.61
CA PRO A 462 -19.06 14.26 -33.94
C PRO A 462 -19.96 13.00 -34.04
N LEU A 463 -20.93 12.95 -33.15
CA LEU A 463 -21.98 11.97 -33.00
C LEU A 463 -22.96 12.22 -34.15
N GLU A 464 -22.66 11.63 -35.31
CA GLU A 464 -23.49 10.66 -36.03
C GLU A 464 -24.61 11.04 -37.05
N PRO A 465 -25.43 12.12 -37.02
CA PRO A 465 -26.36 12.46 -38.11
C PRO A 465 -25.69 12.64 -39.46
N SER A 466 -24.41 13.02 -39.50
CA SER A 466 -23.65 13.09 -40.75
C SER A 466 -23.36 11.72 -41.36
N VAL A 467 -23.28 10.66 -40.56
CA VAL A 467 -23.11 9.27 -41.02
C VAL A 467 -24.46 8.70 -41.43
N LEU A 468 -25.52 8.92 -40.63
CA LEU A 468 -26.90 8.55 -40.98
C LEU A 468 -27.35 9.20 -42.31
N LEU A 469 -27.16 10.51 -42.46
CA LEU A 469 -27.49 11.27 -43.67
C LEU A 469 -26.74 10.75 -44.92
N ARG A 470 -25.48 10.35 -44.75
CA ARG A 470 -24.67 9.75 -45.83
C ARG A 470 -25.16 8.35 -46.19
N GLU A 471 -25.36 7.48 -45.20
CA GLU A 471 -25.74 6.08 -45.45
C GLU A 471 -27.17 5.97 -46.00
N ALA A 472 -28.14 6.72 -45.45
CA ALA A 472 -29.51 6.77 -45.97
C ALA A 472 -29.56 7.21 -47.45
N ASN A 473 -28.85 8.29 -47.79
CA ASN A 473 -28.77 8.75 -49.18
C ASN A 473 -27.97 7.80 -50.08
N ARG A 474 -26.93 7.11 -49.56
CA ARG A 474 -26.20 6.06 -50.30
C ARG A 474 -27.12 4.89 -50.66
N ARG A 475 -27.94 4.40 -49.73
CA ARG A 475 -28.92 3.31 -49.95
C ARG A 475 -30.10 3.71 -50.83
N ARG A 476 -30.37 5.01 -50.95
CA ARG A 476 -31.34 5.52 -51.93
C ARG A 476 -30.72 5.63 -53.32
N ALA A 477 -29.48 6.11 -53.41
CA ALA A 477 -28.74 6.24 -54.67
C ALA A 477 -28.40 4.91 -55.36
N SER A 478 -28.37 3.77 -54.62
CA SER A 478 -28.20 2.44 -55.22
C SER A 478 -29.35 1.99 -56.14
N LEU A 479 -30.45 2.75 -56.22
CA LEU A 479 -31.49 2.59 -57.25
C LEU A 479 -31.16 3.31 -58.57
N SER A 480 -30.23 4.27 -58.56
CA SER A 480 -29.95 5.18 -59.69
C SER A 480 -28.77 4.75 -60.58
N GLY A 481 -27.99 3.73 -60.18
CA GLY A 481 -26.78 3.33 -60.87
C GLY A 481 -26.64 1.82 -61.01
N GLY A 482 -26.76 1.30 -62.23
CA GLY A 482 -26.46 -0.09 -62.53
C GLY A 482 -24.96 -0.36 -62.43
N ASN A 483 -24.48 -0.77 -61.24
CA ASN A 483 -23.14 -1.32 -61.03
C ASN A 483 -23.13 -2.25 -59.80
N MET A 484 -23.51 -3.52 -60.01
CA MET A 484 -23.40 -4.59 -59.00
C MET A 484 -21.98 -5.16 -58.89
N PHE A 485 -20.97 -4.31 -58.69
CA PHE A 485 -19.58 -4.75 -58.52
C PHE A 485 -18.83 -3.94 -57.44
N GLU A 486 -19.36 -3.96 -56.22
CA GLU A 486 -18.61 -3.59 -55.00
C GLU A 486 -19.24 -4.24 -53.74
N MET A 487 -19.47 -5.56 -53.81
CA MET A 487 -19.99 -6.37 -52.69
C MET A 487 -19.17 -7.65 -52.47
N PHE A 488 -17.84 -7.57 -52.46
CA PHE A 488 -16.97 -8.54 -51.79
C PHE A 488 -15.57 -7.94 -51.64
N ASP A 489 -15.19 -7.51 -50.44
CA ASP A 489 -13.96 -8.02 -49.82
C ASP A 489 -13.84 -7.64 -48.34
N SER A 490 -13.68 -8.66 -47.49
CA SER A 490 -13.28 -8.51 -46.10
C SER A 490 -12.65 -9.81 -45.60
N ARG A 491 -11.42 -10.07 -46.03
CA ARG A 491 -10.51 -11.06 -45.43
C ARG A 491 -9.26 -10.35 -44.91
N PRO A 492 -8.94 -10.45 -43.61
CA PRO A 492 -7.64 -10.04 -43.09
C PRO A 492 -6.61 -11.16 -43.33
N SER A 493 -5.62 -10.89 -44.16
CA SER A 493 -4.48 -11.80 -44.41
C SER A 493 -3.28 -11.38 -43.56
N PHE A 494 -2.67 -12.34 -42.85
CA PHE A 494 -1.37 -12.17 -42.19
C PHE A 494 -0.21 -12.28 -43.20
N ILE A 495 0.96 -11.75 -42.78
CA ILE A 495 2.36 -12.16 -43.06
C ILE A 495 3.29 -11.01 -43.50
N ASP A 496 4.36 -10.85 -42.70
CA ASP A 496 5.71 -10.27 -42.89
C ASP A 496 6.09 -9.39 -44.10
N GLY A 497 6.80 -8.29 -43.78
CA GLY A 497 8.27 -8.32 -43.94
C GLY A 497 8.94 -7.47 -45.04
N SER A 498 9.85 -6.59 -44.60
CA SER A 498 11.07 -6.11 -45.31
C SER A 498 10.96 -5.10 -46.49
N GLY A 499 11.44 -3.88 -46.26
CA GLY A 499 12.74 -3.48 -46.82
C GLY A 499 12.85 -2.36 -47.89
N VAL A 500 13.43 -1.22 -47.46
CA VAL A 500 14.46 -0.39 -48.14
C VAL A 500 14.07 0.55 -49.32
N ASP A 501 14.29 1.86 -49.05
CA ASP A 501 14.76 3.01 -49.86
C ASP A 501 14.49 3.13 -51.38
N ALA A 502 13.97 4.29 -51.80
CA ALA A 502 14.76 5.34 -52.46
C ALA A 502 13.91 6.60 -52.80
N ALA A 503 14.54 7.79 -52.77
CA ALA A 503 13.92 9.06 -53.18
C ALA A 503 14.53 9.57 -54.51
N LEU A 504 13.77 10.36 -55.30
CA LEU A 504 14.24 11.55 -56.04
C LEU A 504 13.16 12.22 -56.95
N GLY A 505 12.97 13.54 -56.78
CA GLY A 505 12.91 14.54 -57.88
C GLY A 505 11.73 14.63 -58.86
N MET A 506 10.76 15.53 -58.57
CA MET A 506 10.35 16.76 -59.32
C MET A 506 10.40 16.85 -60.88
N PRO A 507 9.66 17.76 -61.57
CA PRO A 507 8.59 18.71 -61.12
C PRO A 507 7.32 18.85 -62.01
N ALA A 508 6.28 19.47 -61.43
CA ALA A 508 5.23 20.35 -61.99
C ALA A 508 4.70 20.23 -63.45
N SER A 509 3.37 20.14 -63.61
CA SER A 509 2.56 21.32 -64.00
C SER A 509 1.02 21.11 -64.01
N ASN A 510 0.31 22.13 -63.53
CA ASN A 510 -0.99 22.65 -63.96
C ASN A 510 -2.19 21.70 -64.26
N LYS A 511 -3.16 21.70 -63.34
CA LYS A 511 -4.49 22.28 -63.63
C LYS A 511 -5.18 22.77 -62.36
N ALA A 512 -5.68 24.01 -62.40
CA ALA A 512 -6.45 24.61 -61.32
C ALA A 512 -7.95 24.36 -61.49
N ASN A 513 -8.68 24.31 -60.37
CA ASN A 513 -9.98 24.93 -60.15
C ASN A 513 -10.24 24.87 -58.63
N ALA A 514 -10.18 25.99 -57.92
CA ALA A 514 -11.25 27.00 -57.82
C ALA A 514 -12.40 26.51 -56.90
N GLY A 515 -12.56 27.17 -55.76
CA GLY A 515 -13.56 26.81 -54.75
C GLY A 515 -14.76 27.76 -54.68
N MET A 516 -15.72 27.37 -53.82
CA MET A 516 -16.93 28.13 -53.42
C MET A 516 -18.02 28.35 -54.49
N PRO A 517 -19.27 28.70 -54.10
CA PRO A 517 -19.83 28.87 -52.75
C PRO A 517 -21.13 28.07 -52.47
N ARG A 518 -21.63 28.16 -51.23
CA ARG A 518 -23.05 27.94 -50.90
C ARG A 518 -23.87 29.17 -51.33
N THR A 519 -24.99 29.01 -52.04
CA THR A 519 -26.10 30.00 -52.06
C THR A 519 -27.45 29.31 -52.35
N ASN A 520 -28.54 29.93 -51.89
CA ASN A 520 -29.91 29.51 -52.17
C ASN A 520 -30.43 30.17 -53.47
N SER A 521 -31.18 29.45 -54.30
CA SER A 521 -32.18 30.03 -55.23
C SER A 521 -33.13 28.95 -55.76
N ILE A 522 -34.26 29.38 -56.34
CA ILE A 522 -35.50 28.59 -56.53
C ILE A 522 -35.62 28.00 -57.98
N PRO A 523 -36.73 27.38 -58.44
CA PRO A 523 -36.68 26.02 -58.97
C PRO A 523 -36.69 25.94 -60.52
N GLY A 524 -35.98 24.95 -61.07
CA GLY A 524 -36.15 24.49 -62.44
C GLY A 524 -36.95 23.19 -62.49
N ASN A 525 -37.99 23.12 -63.33
CA ASN A 525 -38.80 21.91 -63.52
C ASN A 525 -37.96 20.74 -64.05
N PHE A 526 -37.75 19.73 -63.21
CA PHE A 526 -37.50 18.34 -63.62
C PHE A 526 -38.24 17.41 -62.67
N GLU A 527 -39.30 16.77 -63.17
CA GLU A 527 -40.12 15.81 -62.41
C GLU A 527 -39.41 14.46 -62.31
N SER A 528 -38.52 14.34 -61.31
CA SER A 528 -38.09 13.05 -60.76
C SER A 528 -37.88 13.20 -59.25
N LEU A 529 -38.87 12.75 -58.48
CA LEU A 529 -38.83 12.78 -57.01
C LEU A 529 -37.76 11.83 -56.41
N VAL A 530 -37.14 10.99 -57.24
CA VAL A 530 -36.19 9.95 -56.80
C VAL A 530 -34.75 10.48 -56.73
N ASP A 531 -34.38 11.48 -57.53
CA ASP A 531 -32.97 11.89 -57.72
C ASP A 531 -32.44 12.92 -56.72
N ARG A 532 -33.32 13.62 -55.97
CA ARG A 532 -32.89 14.58 -54.94
C ARG A 532 -32.51 13.85 -53.64
N PRO A 533 -31.32 14.09 -53.04
CA PRO A 533 -30.99 13.54 -51.73
C PRO A 533 -31.95 14.07 -50.65
N MET A 534 -32.38 13.17 -49.76
CA MET A 534 -33.24 13.50 -48.62
C MET A 534 -32.52 14.39 -47.62
N ARG A 535 -33.26 15.37 -47.08
CA ARG A 535 -32.89 16.14 -45.89
C ARG A 535 -32.99 15.26 -44.65
N ILE A 536 -32.30 15.66 -43.57
CA ILE A 536 -32.31 14.92 -42.30
C ILE A 536 -33.72 14.82 -41.67
N SER A 537 -34.56 15.85 -41.82
CA SER A 537 -35.98 15.81 -41.40
C SER A 537 -36.80 14.79 -42.19
N GLU A 538 -36.59 14.69 -43.51
CA GLU A 538 -37.25 13.70 -44.37
C GLU A 538 -36.80 12.27 -44.03
N ILE A 539 -35.52 12.07 -43.69
CA ILE A 539 -34.99 10.79 -43.20
C ILE A 539 -35.67 10.39 -41.90
N HIS A 540 -35.79 11.30 -40.93
CA HIS A 540 -36.39 11.01 -39.64
C HIS A 540 -37.88 10.65 -39.74
N VAL A 541 -38.63 11.34 -40.61
CA VAL A 541 -40.07 11.06 -40.84
C VAL A 541 -40.26 9.74 -41.59
N ALA A 542 -39.45 9.46 -42.63
CA ALA A 542 -39.51 8.19 -43.34
C ALA A 542 -39.12 7.00 -42.44
N ALA A 543 -38.12 7.17 -41.56
CA ALA A 543 -37.71 6.16 -40.59
C ALA A 543 -38.80 5.92 -39.52
N GLU A 544 -39.47 6.96 -39.04
CA GLU A 544 -40.57 6.85 -38.07
C GLU A 544 -41.76 6.08 -38.64
N HIS A 545 -42.25 6.44 -39.83
CA HIS A 545 -43.36 5.73 -40.46
C HIS A 545 -42.98 4.29 -40.85
N ALA A 546 -41.72 4.01 -41.18
CA ALA A 546 -41.25 2.65 -41.38
C ALA A 546 -41.24 1.84 -40.06
N LEU A 547 -40.73 2.44 -38.98
CA LEU A 547 -40.68 1.81 -37.66
C LEU A 547 -42.09 1.54 -37.10
N GLN A 548 -43.06 2.42 -37.36
CA GLN A 548 -44.47 2.21 -37.02
C GLN A 548 -45.08 0.97 -37.68
N ARG A 549 -44.58 0.57 -38.86
CA ARG A 549 -45.00 -0.66 -39.56
C ARG A 549 -44.28 -1.91 -39.04
N THR A 550 -43.09 -1.74 -38.46
CA THR A 550 -42.29 -2.84 -37.87
C THR A 550 -42.73 -3.17 -36.45
N ILE A 551 -43.08 -2.17 -35.62
CA ILE A 551 -43.43 -2.38 -34.21
C ILE A 551 -44.90 -2.80 -34.09
N SER A 552 -45.15 -4.06 -33.73
CA SER A 552 -46.49 -4.59 -33.46
C SER A 552 -46.93 -4.40 -32.01
N ASN A 553 -45.99 -4.16 -31.09
CA ASN A 553 -46.30 -3.92 -29.66
C ASN A 553 -46.72 -2.45 -29.42
N PRO A 554 -47.98 -2.18 -29.02
CA PRO A 554 -48.47 -0.81 -28.81
C PRO A 554 -47.79 -0.09 -27.64
N ASP A 555 -47.39 -0.80 -26.59
CA ASP A 555 -46.70 -0.20 -25.44
C ASP A 555 -45.30 0.27 -25.82
N LEU A 556 -44.58 -0.52 -26.64
CA LEU A 556 -43.28 -0.11 -27.17
C LEU A 556 -43.39 1.09 -28.11
N TRP A 557 -44.42 1.12 -28.97
CA TRP A 557 -44.68 2.28 -29.84
C TRP A 557 -45.02 3.53 -29.04
N LYS A 558 -45.80 3.41 -27.96
CA LYS A 558 -46.13 4.53 -27.07
C LYS A 558 -44.87 5.25 -26.56
N PHE A 559 -43.84 4.51 -26.14
CA PHE A 559 -42.57 5.11 -25.70
C PHE A 559 -41.73 5.74 -26.83
N LEU A 560 -42.09 5.56 -28.10
CA LEU A 560 -41.46 6.24 -29.24
C LEU A 560 -42.32 7.39 -29.79
N SER A 561 -43.59 7.49 -29.35
CA SER A 561 -44.54 8.49 -29.85
C SER A 561 -44.28 9.92 -29.37
N SER A 562 -43.53 10.12 -28.29
CA SER A 562 -43.10 11.44 -27.81
C SER A 562 -41.69 11.41 -27.20
N VAL A 563 -41.01 12.56 -27.21
CA VAL A 563 -39.69 12.73 -26.59
C VAL A 563 -39.74 12.45 -25.09
N ASN A 564 -40.82 12.86 -24.41
CA ASN A 564 -40.96 12.70 -22.96
C ASN A 564 -41.18 11.24 -22.57
N ASP A 565 -42.06 10.51 -23.28
CA ASP A 565 -42.28 9.07 -23.05
C ASP A 565 -41.00 8.27 -23.35
N PHE A 566 -40.25 8.69 -24.39
CA PHE A 566 -38.95 8.10 -24.71
C PHE A 566 -37.93 8.35 -23.59
N GLU A 567 -37.78 9.59 -23.14
CA GLU A 567 -36.82 9.95 -22.08
C GLU A 567 -37.16 9.24 -20.76
N GLN A 568 -38.45 9.08 -20.44
CA GLN A 568 -38.91 8.30 -19.30
C GLN A 568 -38.49 6.83 -19.41
N LYS A 569 -38.76 6.16 -20.54
CA LYS A 569 -38.41 4.74 -20.72
C LYS A 569 -36.90 4.53 -20.82
N TYR A 570 -36.17 5.46 -21.44
CA TYR A 570 -34.71 5.44 -21.48
C TYR A 570 -34.11 5.59 -20.08
N LEU A 571 -34.65 6.49 -19.24
CA LEU A 571 -34.22 6.65 -17.86
C LEU A 571 -34.53 5.40 -17.01
N GLU A 572 -35.68 4.75 -17.24
CA GLU A 572 -36.04 3.47 -16.61
C GLU A 572 -35.02 2.36 -16.96
N LEU A 573 -34.71 2.17 -18.24
CA LEU A 573 -33.70 1.20 -18.70
C LEU A 573 -32.30 1.51 -18.17
N THR A 574 -31.94 2.79 -18.09
CA THR A 574 -30.63 3.25 -17.59
C THR A 574 -30.49 3.00 -16.09
N LYS A 575 -31.53 3.26 -15.30
CA LYS A 575 -31.59 2.90 -13.87
C LYS A 575 -31.53 1.39 -13.68
N GLY A 576 -32.34 0.63 -14.43
CA GLY A 576 -32.33 -0.83 -14.40
C GLY A 576 -30.93 -1.42 -14.65
N ALA A 577 -30.17 -0.86 -15.60
CA ALA A 577 -28.78 -1.23 -15.81
C ALA A 577 -27.86 -0.80 -14.65
N ALA A 578 -27.95 0.47 -14.22
CA ALA A 578 -27.09 1.03 -13.18
C ALA A 578 -27.24 0.28 -11.84
N ASP A 579 -28.47 0.13 -11.36
CA ASP A 579 -28.80 -0.52 -10.10
C ASP A 579 -28.32 -1.98 -10.08
N ASN A 580 -28.56 -2.73 -11.16
CA ASN A 580 -28.06 -4.10 -11.27
C ASN A 580 -26.52 -4.16 -11.32
N TYR A 581 -25.84 -3.25 -12.02
CA TYR A 581 -24.38 -3.22 -11.97
C TYR A 581 -23.83 -2.84 -10.59
N HIS A 582 -24.50 -1.95 -9.83
CA HIS A 582 -24.12 -1.61 -8.45
C HIS A 582 -24.21 -2.81 -7.49
N HIS A 583 -25.17 -3.72 -7.69
CA HIS A 583 -25.33 -4.98 -6.93
C HIS A 583 -24.39 -6.10 -7.42
N SER A 584 -23.75 -5.92 -8.57
CA SER A 584 -22.79 -6.89 -9.15
C SER A 584 -21.33 -6.57 -8.79
N TRP A 585 -20.40 -7.34 -9.37
CA TRP A 585 -18.97 -7.04 -9.34
C TRP A 585 -18.58 -5.81 -10.19
N TRP A 586 -19.47 -5.34 -11.08
CA TRP A 586 -19.17 -4.37 -12.15
C TRP A 586 -19.57 -2.93 -11.80
N LYS A 587 -19.41 -2.52 -10.54
CA LYS A 587 -19.83 -1.20 -10.00
C LYS A 587 -19.36 0.01 -10.83
N ARG A 588 -18.19 -0.08 -11.46
CA ARG A 588 -17.67 0.95 -12.39
C ARG A 588 -18.64 1.25 -13.54
N HIS A 589 -19.29 0.22 -14.10
CA HIS A 589 -20.30 0.39 -15.15
C HIS A 589 -21.58 1.06 -14.61
N GLY A 590 -21.99 0.72 -13.39
CA GLY A 590 -23.10 1.38 -12.70
C GLY A 590 -22.85 2.88 -12.49
N VAL A 591 -21.68 3.24 -11.97
CA VAL A 591 -21.30 4.66 -11.76
C VAL A 591 -21.19 5.44 -13.09
N VAL A 592 -20.75 4.83 -14.20
CA VAL A 592 -20.76 5.50 -15.51
C VAL A 592 -22.18 5.79 -16.02
N LEU A 593 -23.16 4.94 -15.68
CA LEU A 593 -24.58 5.16 -16.00
C LEU A 593 -25.26 6.15 -15.04
N ASP A 594 -24.82 6.23 -13.78
CA ASP A 594 -25.25 7.30 -12.84
C ASP A 594 -25.02 8.69 -13.46
N GLY A 595 -23.96 8.88 -14.26
CA GLY A 595 -23.69 10.14 -14.96
C GLY A 595 -24.69 10.53 -16.05
N GLU A 596 -25.41 9.57 -16.64
CA GLU A 596 -26.51 9.84 -17.57
C GLU A 596 -27.80 10.15 -16.82
N ILE A 597 -28.07 9.39 -15.78
CA ILE A 597 -29.19 9.61 -14.85
C ILE A 597 -29.08 11.03 -14.29
N ALA A 598 -27.87 11.47 -13.92
CA ALA A 598 -27.57 12.83 -13.49
C ALA A 598 -27.87 13.88 -14.57
N ALA A 599 -27.48 13.63 -15.83
CA ALA A 599 -27.69 14.58 -16.92
C ALA A 599 -29.18 14.76 -17.26
N VAL A 600 -29.96 13.67 -17.26
CA VAL A 600 -31.42 13.74 -17.41
C VAL A 600 -32.06 14.49 -16.24
N TYR A 601 -31.65 14.22 -14.99
CA TYR A 601 -32.16 14.96 -13.82
C TYR A 601 -31.80 16.45 -13.84
N TYR A 602 -30.57 16.79 -14.24
CA TYR A 602 -30.13 18.18 -14.42
C TYR A 602 -30.98 18.91 -15.46
N LYS A 603 -31.25 18.29 -16.62
CA LYS A 603 -32.16 18.85 -17.65
C LYS A 603 -33.57 19.11 -17.12
N HIS A 604 -34.07 18.27 -16.23
CA HIS A 604 -35.37 18.40 -15.56
C HIS A 604 -35.37 19.37 -14.35
N GLY A 605 -34.23 19.96 -13.98
CA GLY A 605 -34.11 20.84 -12.82
C GLY A 605 -34.10 20.13 -11.45
N ASN A 606 -33.92 18.80 -11.43
CA ASN A 606 -33.80 18.04 -10.18
C ASN A 606 -32.33 17.99 -9.73
N PHE A 607 -31.81 19.15 -9.32
CA PHE A 607 -30.39 19.37 -9.07
C PHE A 607 -29.84 18.54 -7.90
N ASP A 608 -30.64 18.21 -6.88
CA ASP A 608 -30.21 17.38 -5.74
C ASP A 608 -29.86 15.94 -6.17
N LEU A 609 -30.73 15.30 -6.95
CA LEU A 609 -30.45 13.96 -7.48
C LEU A 609 -29.35 13.99 -8.55
N ALA A 610 -29.25 15.08 -9.32
CA ALA A 610 -28.18 15.26 -10.29
C ALA A 610 -26.80 15.38 -9.61
N ALA A 611 -26.68 16.23 -8.58
CA ALA A 611 -25.44 16.42 -7.81
C ALA A 611 -24.94 15.09 -7.22
N LYS A 612 -25.80 14.37 -6.47
CA LYS A 612 -25.46 13.09 -5.83
C LYS A 612 -24.94 12.03 -6.81
N SER A 613 -25.47 11.99 -8.03
CA SER A 613 -25.00 11.07 -9.06
C SER A 613 -23.73 11.58 -9.75
N TYR A 614 -23.61 12.88 -10.02
CA TYR A 614 -22.39 13.47 -10.58
C TYR A 614 -21.19 13.41 -9.62
N GLU A 615 -21.39 13.50 -8.31
CA GLU A 615 -20.32 13.33 -7.31
C GLU A 615 -19.65 11.96 -7.41
N LYS A 616 -20.43 10.88 -7.52
CA LYS A 616 -19.91 9.52 -7.73
C LYS A 616 -19.08 9.42 -9.01
N VAL A 617 -19.58 10.00 -10.10
CA VAL A 617 -18.94 9.99 -11.42
C VAL A 617 -17.63 10.78 -11.39
N CYS A 618 -17.63 11.97 -10.79
CA CYS A 618 -16.45 12.81 -10.64
C CYS A 618 -15.41 12.17 -9.71
N ALA A 619 -15.84 11.49 -8.64
CA ALA A 619 -14.96 10.73 -7.77
C ALA A 619 -14.29 9.56 -8.50
N LEU A 620 -15.05 8.81 -9.32
CA LEU A 620 -14.51 7.73 -10.15
C LEU A 620 -13.48 8.25 -11.16
N TYR A 621 -13.86 9.23 -11.99
CA TYR A 621 -12.97 9.74 -13.04
C TYR A 621 -11.71 10.38 -12.47
N ALA A 622 -11.81 11.13 -11.36
CA ALA A 622 -10.64 11.71 -10.72
C ALA A 622 -9.75 10.69 -10.02
N GLY A 623 -10.33 9.67 -9.37
CA GLY A 623 -9.57 8.61 -8.71
C GLY A 623 -8.80 7.71 -9.68
N GLU A 624 -9.27 7.59 -10.92
CA GLU A 624 -8.60 6.86 -12.01
C GLU A 624 -7.77 7.75 -12.95
N GLY A 625 -7.78 9.08 -12.77
CA GLY A 625 -7.00 10.03 -13.59
C GLY A 625 -7.60 10.40 -14.95
N TRP A 626 -8.87 10.13 -15.22
CA TRP A 626 -9.55 10.49 -16.49
C TRP A 626 -9.89 11.98 -16.57
N GLN A 627 -8.87 12.81 -16.79
CA GLN A 627 -8.98 14.27 -16.79
C GLN A 627 -9.97 14.80 -17.84
N ASP A 628 -9.96 14.32 -19.08
CA ASP A 628 -10.88 14.76 -20.14
C ASP A 628 -12.36 14.56 -19.78
N LEU A 629 -12.69 13.38 -19.24
CA LEU A 629 -14.04 12.99 -18.83
C LEU A 629 -14.49 13.82 -17.61
N LEU A 630 -13.60 14.00 -16.63
CA LEU A 630 -13.85 14.85 -15.48
C LEU A 630 -14.11 16.30 -15.91
N ALA A 631 -13.31 16.82 -16.84
CA ALA A 631 -13.44 18.17 -17.38
C ALA A 631 -14.77 18.41 -18.13
N GLU A 632 -15.45 17.34 -18.59
CA GLU A 632 -16.75 17.45 -19.25
C GLU A 632 -17.94 17.39 -18.28
N VAL A 633 -17.81 16.66 -17.17
CA VAL A 633 -18.89 16.39 -16.20
C VAL A 633 -18.85 17.32 -14.99
N LEU A 634 -17.65 17.66 -14.49
CA LEU A 634 -17.44 18.50 -13.32
C LEU A 634 -18.08 19.91 -13.42
N PRO A 635 -18.13 20.59 -14.60
CA PRO A 635 -18.85 21.85 -14.72
C PRO A 635 -20.36 21.73 -14.40
N ASN A 636 -20.99 20.60 -14.77
CA ASN A 636 -22.40 20.36 -14.50
C ASN A 636 -22.63 20.11 -13.00
N LEU A 637 -21.72 19.40 -12.32
CA LEU A 637 -21.76 19.23 -10.86
C LEU A 637 -21.63 20.57 -10.15
N ALA A 638 -20.67 21.39 -10.57
CA ALA A 638 -20.43 22.72 -10.01
C ALA A 638 -21.69 23.60 -10.14
N GLU A 639 -22.36 23.58 -11.29
CA GLU A 639 -23.63 24.31 -11.47
C GLU A 639 -24.75 23.78 -10.56
N CYS A 640 -24.89 22.46 -10.40
CA CYS A 640 -25.85 21.89 -9.44
C CYS A 640 -25.59 22.40 -8.03
N GLN A 641 -24.33 22.37 -7.56
CA GLN A 641 -23.94 22.83 -6.24
C GLN A 641 -24.18 24.34 -6.04
N LYS A 642 -23.91 25.16 -7.07
CA LYS A 642 -24.24 26.60 -7.07
C LYS A 642 -25.75 26.85 -6.93
N ILE A 643 -26.59 26.10 -7.65
CA ILE A 643 -28.05 26.23 -7.59
C ILE A 643 -28.62 25.71 -6.24
N LEU A 644 -28.02 24.68 -5.66
CA LEU A 644 -28.38 24.13 -4.35
C LEU A 644 -27.86 24.97 -3.16
N ASN A 645 -27.07 26.02 -3.42
CA ASN A 645 -26.37 26.83 -2.41
C ASN A 645 -25.41 25.99 -1.52
N ASP A 646 -24.79 24.96 -2.09
CA ASP A 646 -23.66 24.25 -1.49
C ASP A 646 -22.35 24.95 -1.86
N GLU A 647 -22.03 26.00 -1.10
CA GLU A 647 -20.83 26.82 -1.27
C GLU A 647 -19.53 25.98 -1.15
N ALA A 648 -19.50 25.01 -0.24
CA ALA A 648 -18.30 24.20 0.02
C ALA A 648 -18.05 23.18 -1.11
N GLY A 649 -19.09 22.50 -1.57
CA GLY A 649 -19.02 21.62 -2.74
C GLY A 649 -18.67 22.39 -4.01
N TYR A 650 -19.33 23.52 -4.26
CA TYR A 650 -19.06 24.36 -5.44
C TYR A 650 -17.62 24.87 -5.47
N LEU A 651 -17.09 25.35 -4.34
CA LEU A 651 -15.71 25.83 -4.23
C LEU A 651 -14.69 24.71 -4.47
N SER A 652 -14.95 23.51 -3.95
CA SER A 652 -14.15 22.31 -4.21
C SER A 652 -14.16 21.94 -5.71
N SER A 653 -15.33 21.99 -6.36
CA SER A 653 -15.46 21.76 -7.80
C SER A 653 -14.71 22.80 -8.65
N CYS A 654 -14.75 24.08 -8.28
CA CYS A 654 -14.02 25.15 -8.98
C CYS A 654 -12.50 25.01 -8.84
N VAL A 655 -12.00 24.72 -7.64
CA VAL A 655 -10.58 24.43 -7.39
C VAL A 655 -10.12 23.19 -8.18
N ARG A 656 -10.97 22.16 -8.25
CA ARG A 656 -10.67 20.95 -9.03
C ARG A 656 -10.66 21.23 -10.55
N LEU A 657 -11.54 22.10 -11.05
CA LEU A 657 -11.50 22.57 -12.45
C LEU A 657 -10.20 23.33 -12.77
N LEU A 658 -9.70 24.15 -11.85
CA LEU A 658 -8.40 24.82 -11.98
C LEU A 658 -7.22 23.84 -11.95
N SER A 659 -7.34 22.75 -11.17
CA SER A 659 -6.32 21.72 -10.97
C SER A 659 -6.16 20.73 -12.14
N LEU A 660 -7.03 20.81 -13.15
CA LEU A 660 -6.95 19.99 -14.36
C LEU A 660 -5.88 20.51 -15.33
N ASP A 661 -5.41 19.64 -16.22
CA ASP A 661 -4.37 19.94 -17.21
C ASP A 661 -4.68 21.22 -18.00
N SER A 662 -3.67 22.08 -18.11
CA SER A 662 -3.83 23.46 -18.61
C SER A 662 -4.34 23.58 -20.05
N GLY A 663 -4.24 22.53 -20.85
CA GLY A 663 -4.76 22.46 -22.21
C GLY A 663 -6.25 22.08 -22.36
N LEU A 664 -6.93 21.67 -21.28
CA LEU A 664 -8.32 21.19 -21.32
C LEU A 664 -9.38 22.30 -21.33
N PHE A 665 -8.97 23.54 -21.05
CA PHE A 665 -9.82 24.73 -20.98
C PHE A 665 -9.08 25.93 -21.56
N LEU A 666 -9.82 26.88 -22.14
CA LEU A 666 -9.26 28.15 -22.60
C LEU A 666 -8.82 29.00 -21.40
N THR A 667 -7.81 29.85 -21.58
CA THR A 667 -7.33 30.75 -20.51
C THR A 667 -8.47 31.56 -19.89
N LYS A 668 -9.40 32.07 -20.71
CA LYS A 668 -10.59 32.80 -20.25
C LYS A 668 -11.54 31.97 -19.37
N GLU A 669 -11.69 30.67 -19.67
CA GLU A 669 -12.50 29.75 -18.85
C GLU A 669 -11.83 29.53 -17.49
N ARG A 670 -10.50 29.30 -17.48
CA ARG A 670 -9.73 29.16 -16.22
C ARG A 670 -9.74 30.44 -15.39
N GLN A 671 -9.64 31.62 -16.02
CA GLN A 671 -9.78 32.92 -15.35
C GLN A 671 -11.18 33.09 -14.72
N SER A 672 -12.24 32.59 -15.38
CA SER A 672 -13.58 32.58 -14.78
C SER A 672 -13.68 31.66 -13.56
N PHE A 673 -13.02 30.48 -13.57
CA PHE A 673 -12.98 29.61 -12.40
C PHE A 673 -12.24 30.28 -11.23
N GLN A 674 -11.09 30.92 -11.48
CA GLN A 674 -10.34 31.67 -10.45
C GLN A 674 -11.17 32.83 -9.89
N SER A 675 -11.85 33.59 -10.75
CA SER A 675 -12.69 34.72 -10.33
C SER A 675 -13.81 34.28 -9.38
N GLU A 676 -14.48 33.16 -9.67
CA GLU A 676 -15.53 32.62 -8.80
C GLU A 676 -14.97 32.07 -7.48
N VAL A 677 -13.80 31.41 -7.48
CA VAL A 677 -13.10 30.99 -6.24
C VAL A 677 -12.79 32.19 -5.36
N VAL A 678 -12.26 33.28 -5.93
CA VAL A 678 -11.95 34.52 -5.20
C VAL A 678 -13.22 35.21 -4.71
N GLN A 679 -14.30 35.24 -5.50
CA GLN A 679 -15.58 35.82 -5.10
C GLN A 679 -16.20 35.09 -3.89
N ILE A 680 -16.22 33.75 -3.91
CA ILE A 680 -16.76 32.95 -2.80
C ILE A 680 -15.85 33.06 -1.56
N ALA A 681 -14.52 33.06 -1.75
CA ALA A 681 -13.56 33.22 -0.65
C ALA A 681 -13.79 34.50 0.17
N HIS A 682 -14.25 35.59 -0.46
CA HIS A 682 -14.57 36.87 0.18
C HIS A 682 -16.06 37.04 0.56
N SER A 683 -16.90 36.03 0.33
CA SER A 683 -18.31 36.02 0.76
C SER A 683 -18.48 35.59 2.22
N GLU A 684 -19.65 35.84 2.82
CA GLU A 684 -19.95 35.54 4.24
C GLU A 684 -20.14 34.02 4.53
N MET A 685 -19.14 33.20 4.21
CA MET A 685 -19.13 31.78 4.53
C MET A 685 -19.16 31.57 6.06
N LYS A 686 -20.17 30.83 6.56
CA LYS A 686 -20.38 30.58 7.99
C LYS A 686 -19.18 29.94 8.70
N HIS A 687 -18.44 29.08 7.99
CA HIS A 687 -17.26 28.38 8.50
C HIS A 687 -16.17 28.34 7.41
N PRO A 688 -14.88 28.47 7.78
CA PRO A 688 -13.80 28.41 6.80
C PRO A 688 -13.60 26.99 6.26
N VAL A 689 -13.76 26.82 4.95
CA VAL A 689 -13.64 25.53 4.27
C VAL A 689 -12.15 25.20 4.03
N PRO A 690 -11.63 24.06 4.52
CA PRO A 690 -10.30 23.58 4.15
C PRO A 690 -10.35 22.86 2.80
N LEU A 691 -9.61 23.36 1.79
CA LEU A 691 -9.49 22.70 0.49
C LEU A 691 -8.07 22.19 0.22
N ASP A 692 -7.97 21.04 -0.44
CA ASP A 692 -6.70 20.53 -0.96
C ASP A 692 -6.44 21.12 -2.36
N VAL A 693 -5.30 21.79 -2.51
CA VAL A 693 -4.81 22.39 -3.78
C VAL A 693 -3.49 21.75 -4.22
N SER A 694 -3.15 20.56 -3.74
CA SER A 694 -1.87 19.87 -4.01
C SER A 694 -1.55 19.66 -5.51
N LEU A 695 -2.56 19.67 -6.38
CA LEU A 695 -2.40 19.58 -7.84
C LEU A 695 -2.25 20.95 -8.53
N LEU A 696 -2.68 22.02 -7.86
CA LEU A 696 -2.70 23.40 -8.38
C LEU A 696 -1.53 24.25 -7.85
N VAL A 697 -1.09 23.98 -6.62
CA VAL A 697 0.03 24.66 -5.96
C VAL A 697 1.01 23.59 -5.47
N THR A 698 2.23 23.59 -6.00
CA THR A 698 3.32 22.72 -5.52
C THR A 698 4.45 23.58 -4.94
N PHE A 699 5.27 23.02 -4.06
CA PHE A 699 6.32 23.78 -3.40
C PHE A 699 7.56 22.93 -3.11
N SER A 700 8.73 23.57 -3.08
CA SER A 700 10.01 22.93 -2.77
C SER A 700 10.86 23.82 -1.86
N GLY A 701 11.74 23.18 -1.10
CA GLY A 701 12.84 23.88 -0.45
C GLY A 701 13.85 24.39 -1.46
N ASN A 702 14.80 25.20 -0.98
CA ASN A 702 15.97 25.57 -1.74
C ASN A 702 16.74 24.32 -2.25
N PRO A 703 17.30 24.33 -3.48
CA PRO A 703 18.03 23.18 -4.04
C PRO A 703 19.41 22.94 -3.41
N GLY A 704 19.81 23.74 -2.42
CA GLY A 704 21.10 23.66 -1.72
C GLY A 704 21.13 22.72 -0.51
N PRO A 705 22.19 22.80 0.33
CA PRO A 705 22.22 22.10 1.61
C PRO A 705 21.11 22.61 2.56
N PRO A 706 20.69 21.80 3.56
CA PRO A 706 19.73 22.25 4.57
C PRO A 706 20.22 23.51 5.29
N LEU A 707 19.29 24.40 5.65
CA LEU A 707 19.60 25.49 6.56
C LEU A 707 20.05 24.91 7.91
N GLU A 708 21.25 25.26 8.35
CA GLU A 708 21.79 24.82 9.64
C GLU A 708 21.50 25.89 10.70
N LEU A 709 20.70 25.56 11.72
CA LEU A 709 20.45 26.41 12.88
C LEU A 709 20.89 25.72 14.17
N CYS A 710 21.19 26.50 15.21
CA CYS A 710 21.36 25.98 16.57
C CYS A 710 20.04 26.06 17.35
N ASP A 711 19.94 25.27 18.42
CA ASP A 711 18.77 25.29 19.30
C ASP A 711 18.55 26.69 19.88
N GLY A 712 17.33 27.22 19.76
CA GLY A 712 16.97 28.57 20.20
C GLY A 712 17.13 29.69 19.17
N ASP A 713 17.81 29.48 18.04
CA ASP A 713 18.09 30.57 17.09
C ASP A 713 16.94 30.81 16.08
N PRO A 714 16.61 32.07 15.74
CA PRO A 714 15.72 32.41 14.64
C PRO A 714 16.43 32.26 13.28
N GLY A 715 15.68 31.96 12.23
CA GLY A 715 16.23 31.86 10.87
C GLY A 715 15.26 32.32 9.79
N THR A 716 15.70 32.29 8.53
CA THR A 716 14.82 32.58 7.37
C THR A 716 14.87 31.42 6.37
N LEU A 717 13.71 30.87 6.02
CA LEU A 717 13.56 29.83 5.01
C LEU A 717 12.99 30.44 3.73
N THR A 718 13.74 30.34 2.63
CA THR A 718 13.19 30.59 1.28
C THR A 718 12.59 29.29 0.74
N VAL A 719 11.38 29.39 0.21
CA VAL A 719 10.62 28.29 -0.41
C VAL A 719 10.22 28.73 -1.81
N THR A 720 10.41 27.84 -2.78
CA THR A 720 9.88 28.05 -4.14
C THR A 720 8.47 27.47 -4.19
N VAL A 721 7.51 28.27 -4.67
CA VAL A 721 6.10 27.89 -4.80
C VAL A 721 5.68 28.04 -6.25
N TRP A 722 5.22 26.97 -6.88
CA TRP A 722 4.66 27.00 -8.22
C TRP A 722 3.15 27.15 -8.15
N SER A 723 2.64 28.20 -8.77
CA SER A 723 1.23 28.54 -8.87
C SER A 723 0.68 28.13 -10.24
N GLY A 724 -0.27 27.21 -10.28
CA GLY A 724 -1.01 26.82 -11.49
C GLY A 724 -2.23 27.69 -11.79
N PHE A 725 -2.46 28.76 -11.01
CA PHE A 725 -3.50 29.75 -11.25
C PHE A 725 -3.19 30.57 -12.54
N PRO A 726 -4.21 30.89 -13.36
CA PRO A 726 -4.00 31.66 -14.60
C PRO A 726 -3.65 33.14 -14.39
N ASP A 727 -4.15 33.79 -13.33
CA ASP A 727 -3.84 35.19 -12.98
C ASP A 727 -3.23 35.28 -11.56
N ASP A 728 -2.64 36.43 -11.23
CA ASP A 728 -2.08 36.70 -9.89
C ASP A 728 -3.14 36.50 -8.77
N ILE A 729 -2.75 35.89 -7.66
CA ILE A 729 -3.64 35.69 -6.49
C ILE A 729 -3.04 36.30 -5.22
N THR A 730 -3.84 37.10 -4.53
CA THR A 730 -3.49 37.75 -3.26
C THR A 730 -3.89 36.88 -2.08
N LEU A 731 -2.93 36.51 -1.24
CA LEU A 731 -3.14 35.74 -0.01
C LEU A 731 -3.09 36.66 1.22
N ASP A 732 -4.08 36.58 2.10
CA ASP A 732 -4.10 37.32 3.35
C ASP A 732 -3.03 36.82 4.32
N ALA A 733 -2.86 35.50 4.36
CA ALA A 733 -1.83 34.82 5.12
C ALA A 733 -1.37 33.56 4.39
N LEU A 734 -0.06 33.32 4.38
CA LEU A 734 0.54 32.06 3.97
C LEU A 734 1.25 31.46 5.19
N SER A 735 1.00 30.20 5.51
CA SER A 735 1.69 29.51 6.59
C SER A 735 2.14 28.10 6.22
N LEU A 736 3.34 27.75 6.64
CA LEU A 736 4.04 26.53 6.30
C LEU A 736 4.33 25.72 7.56
N SER A 737 3.89 24.47 7.62
CA SER A 737 4.33 23.55 8.67
C SER A 737 5.66 22.88 8.29
N LEU A 738 6.48 22.63 9.31
CA LEU A 738 7.66 21.76 9.21
C LEU A 738 7.36 20.46 9.96
N MET A 739 7.71 19.32 9.39
CA MET A 739 7.56 18.01 10.04
C MET A 739 8.94 17.48 10.46
N ALA A 740 9.06 17.00 11.69
CA ALA A 740 10.29 16.39 12.19
C ALA A 740 10.45 14.97 11.62
N THR A 741 11.65 14.61 11.15
CA THR A 741 11.86 13.30 10.48
C THR A 741 11.82 12.09 11.42
N TYR A 742 11.78 12.29 12.74
CA TYR A 742 11.83 11.24 13.76
C TYR A 742 10.50 11.01 14.50
N ASN A 743 9.57 11.98 14.47
CA ASN A 743 8.25 11.91 15.11
C ASN A 743 7.20 12.48 14.14
N ALA A 744 6.26 11.66 13.66
CA ALA A 744 5.19 12.13 12.78
C ALA A 744 4.08 12.91 13.53
N ASP A 745 3.93 12.69 14.83
CA ASP A 745 2.79 13.20 15.62
C ASP A 745 3.03 14.55 16.32
N GLU A 746 4.28 15.03 16.43
CA GLU A 746 4.55 16.40 16.88
C GLU A 746 4.37 17.40 15.73
N SER A 747 3.14 17.82 15.48
CA SER A 747 2.84 18.90 14.54
C SER A 747 3.47 20.23 15.03
N ALA A 748 4.57 20.65 14.41
CA ALA A 748 5.20 21.93 14.73
C ALA A 748 4.26 23.11 14.44
N LYS A 749 4.40 24.20 15.22
CA LYS A 749 3.61 25.42 14.99
C LYS A 749 3.84 25.94 13.56
N PRO A 750 2.79 26.30 12.81
CA PRO A 750 2.94 26.77 11.44
C PRO A 750 3.72 28.10 11.41
N ILE A 751 4.66 28.20 10.47
CA ILE A 751 5.44 29.40 10.21
C ILE A 751 4.60 30.33 9.34
N ILE A 752 4.19 31.49 9.86
CA ILE A 752 3.24 32.41 9.20
C ILE A 752 4.00 33.56 8.53
N SER A 753 3.60 33.92 7.30
CA SER A 753 4.07 35.13 6.61
C SER A 753 3.59 36.40 7.32
N SER A 754 4.49 37.34 7.60
CA SER A 754 4.15 38.59 8.30
C SER A 754 3.46 39.64 7.42
N LYS A 755 3.26 39.35 6.13
CA LYS A 755 2.63 40.22 5.13
C LYS A 755 1.73 39.40 4.20
N PRO A 756 0.69 40.02 3.60
CA PRO A 756 -0.05 39.41 2.51
C PRO A 756 0.91 39.11 1.34
N THR A 757 0.73 37.96 0.71
CA THR A 757 1.64 37.43 -0.31
C THR A 757 0.93 37.34 -1.65
N ILE A 758 1.52 37.90 -2.70
CA ILE A 758 1.01 37.77 -4.08
C ILE A 758 1.70 36.56 -4.71
N LEU A 759 0.91 35.61 -5.23
CA LEU A 759 1.39 34.52 -6.06
C LEU A 759 1.11 34.86 -7.52
N ASN A 760 2.16 35.08 -8.30
CA ASN A 760 2.08 35.23 -9.74
C ASN A 760 1.93 33.83 -10.39
N PRO A 761 1.38 33.69 -11.61
CA PRO A 761 1.40 32.43 -12.36
C PRO A 761 2.82 31.87 -12.51
N GLY A 762 2.98 30.54 -12.37
CA GLY A 762 4.28 29.89 -12.43
C GLY A 762 5.10 30.01 -11.15
N ARG A 763 6.40 30.27 -11.26
CA ARG A 763 7.38 30.13 -10.18
C ARG A 763 7.47 31.39 -9.31
N ASN A 764 7.21 31.24 -8.01
CA ASN A 764 7.33 32.27 -6.98
C ASN A 764 8.43 31.91 -5.97
N SER A 765 9.07 32.91 -5.37
CA SER A 765 10.04 32.74 -4.28
C SER A 765 9.57 33.51 -3.05
N ILE A 766 9.38 32.80 -1.94
CA ILE A 766 8.81 33.36 -0.71
C ILE A 766 9.74 33.07 0.46
N THR A 767 10.08 34.10 1.24
CA THR A 767 10.93 33.99 2.43
C THR A 767 10.08 34.08 3.69
N LEU A 768 10.21 33.08 4.57
CA LEU A 768 9.47 32.94 5.82
C LEU A 768 10.42 32.98 7.02
N ALA A 769 10.05 33.71 8.08
CA ALA A 769 10.85 33.80 9.30
C ALA A 769 10.55 32.61 10.23
N ILE A 770 11.55 31.76 10.46
CA ILE A 770 11.46 30.56 11.29
C ILE A 770 11.58 30.98 12.78
N PRO A 771 10.58 30.70 13.63
CA PRO A 771 10.71 30.86 15.08
C PRO A 771 11.58 29.74 15.67
N PRO A 772 12.15 29.88 16.88
CA PRO A 772 13.02 28.87 17.50
C PRO A 772 12.44 27.45 17.44
N GLN A 773 13.22 26.52 16.88
CA GLN A 773 12.83 25.12 16.67
C GLN A 773 13.65 24.19 17.58
N LYS A 774 13.08 23.05 17.99
CA LYS A 774 13.79 22.02 18.76
C LYS A 774 14.90 21.35 17.92
N PRO A 775 15.95 20.75 18.53
CA PRO A 775 16.97 19.98 17.81
C PRO A 775 16.37 18.83 17.00
N GLY A 776 16.65 18.78 15.70
CA GLY A 776 15.98 17.87 14.78
C GLY A 776 16.32 18.11 13.31
N SER A 777 16.04 17.11 12.47
CA SER A 777 15.97 17.30 11.02
C SER A 777 14.50 17.50 10.64
N TYR A 778 14.23 18.56 9.87
CA TYR A 778 12.89 18.96 9.48
C TYR A 778 12.74 18.93 7.96
N ILE A 779 11.64 18.37 7.52
CA ILE A 779 11.16 18.42 6.14
C ILE A 779 10.01 19.42 6.03
N LEU A 780 9.76 19.89 4.81
CA LEU A 780 8.54 20.63 4.53
C LEU A 780 7.32 19.75 4.81
N GLY A 781 6.30 20.32 5.45
CA GLY A 781 5.09 19.61 5.85
C GLY A 781 3.91 19.90 4.94
N VAL A 782 3.17 20.96 5.26
CA VAL A 782 1.97 21.39 4.54
C VAL A 782 2.09 22.90 4.31
N LEU A 783 1.97 23.32 3.06
CA LEU A 783 1.79 24.73 2.74
C LEU A 783 0.30 25.05 2.85
N THR A 784 -0.05 26.09 3.59
CA THR A 784 -1.45 26.51 3.79
C THR A 784 -1.58 27.99 3.49
N GLY A 785 -2.56 28.36 2.67
CA GLY A 785 -2.85 29.76 2.35
C GLY A 785 -4.27 30.11 2.73
N GLN A 786 -4.50 31.39 3.03
CA GLN A 786 -5.82 31.93 3.34
C GLN A 786 -6.16 33.09 2.39
N ILE A 787 -7.39 33.06 1.89
CA ILE A 787 -8.02 34.11 1.09
C ILE A 787 -9.42 34.29 1.69
N GLY A 788 -9.69 35.43 2.33
CA GLY A 788 -10.88 35.67 3.12
C GLY A 788 -11.18 34.54 4.10
N HIS A 789 -12.30 33.85 3.87
CA HIS A 789 -12.75 32.68 4.64
C HIS A 789 -12.28 31.34 4.07
N LEU A 790 -11.70 31.27 2.87
CA LEU A 790 -11.14 30.05 2.30
C LEU A 790 -9.74 29.77 2.86
N ARG A 791 -9.48 28.52 3.27
CA ARG A 791 -8.14 28.03 3.63
C ARG A 791 -7.74 26.87 2.73
N PHE A 792 -6.77 27.07 1.84
CA PHE A 792 -6.21 25.98 1.05
C PHE A 792 -5.01 25.32 1.73
N ARG A 793 -4.74 24.07 1.35
CA ARG A 793 -3.62 23.23 1.82
C ARG A 793 -2.97 22.54 0.62
N SER A 794 -1.64 22.49 0.58
CA SER A 794 -0.88 21.69 -0.37
C SER A 794 0.08 20.76 0.36
N HIS A 795 0.13 19.53 -0.11
CA HIS A 795 0.95 18.41 0.36
C HIS A 795 1.97 17.94 -0.71
N SER A 796 2.02 18.59 -1.87
CA SER A 796 2.84 18.16 -3.02
C SER A 796 4.21 18.82 -3.08
N PHE A 797 5.26 17.99 -3.07
CA PHE A 797 6.66 18.40 -3.18
C PHE A 797 7.22 18.13 -4.59
N SER A 798 7.86 19.11 -5.20
CA SER A 798 8.55 18.97 -6.50
C SER A 798 10.07 18.78 -6.33
N LYS A 799 10.73 18.18 -7.32
CA LYS A 799 12.19 18.29 -7.45
C LYS A 799 12.54 19.69 -7.96
N GLY A 800 13.60 20.28 -7.40
CA GLY A 800 14.33 21.32 -8.11
C GLY A 800 15.02 20.71 -9.33
N GLY A 801 14.50 21.01 -10.53
CA GLY A 801 15.23 20.79 -11.79
C GLY A 801 16.42 21.74 -11.92
N PRO A 802 17.19 21.65 -13.03
CA PRO A 802 18.16 22.70 -13.37
C PRO A 802 17.48 24.07 -13.46
N ALA A 803 18.26 25.15 -13.31
CA ALA A 803 17.73 26.51 -13.15
C ALA A 803 16.80 26.98 -14.30
N ASP A 804 16.92 26.35 -15.47
CA ASP A 804 16.34 26.77 -16.75
C ASP A 804 15.25 25.81 -17.31
N SER A 805 14.74 24.85 -16.52
CA SER A 805 13.66 23.93 -16.98
C SER A 805 12.31 24.19 -16.31
N ASP A 806 11.30 24.53 -17.11
CA ASP A 806 9.88 24.68 -16.69
C ASP A 806 9.12 23.34 -16.57
N ASP A 807 9.81 22.20 -16.63
CA ASP A 807 9.19 20.87 -16.65
C ASP A 807 8.35 20.59 -15.39
N PHE A 808 7.03 20.62 -15.59
CA PHE A 808 6.02 20.28 -14.59
C PHE A 808 6.03 18.76 -14.35
N MET A 809 5.95 18.35 -13.07
CA MET A 809 5.85 16.96 -12.60
C MET A 809 7.11 16.07 -12.73
N SER A 810 7.80 15.87 -11.60
CA SER A 810 8.53 14.61 -11.37
C SER A 810 8.22 14.08 -9.97
N TYR A 811 7.43 13.01 -9.89
CA TYR A 811 7.12 12.35 -8.62
C TYR A 811 8.20 11.32 -8.23
N GLU A 812 8.45 11.23 -6.91
CA GLU A 812 9.18 10.19 -6.14
C GLU A 812 10.53 10.54 -5.46
N LYS A 813 10.52 10.28 -4.13
CA LYS A 813 11.58 9.88 -3.18
C LYS A 813 12.79 10.79 -2.88
N PRO A 814 13.26 10.74 -1.61
CA PRO A 814 12.55 11.01 -0.36
C PRO A 814 12.65 12.50 0.00
N ALA A 815 11.87 12.97 0.98
CA ALA A 815 11.97 14.34 1.47
C ALA A 815 13.36 14.58 2.08
N ARG A 816 14.22 15.34 1.38
CA ARG A 816 15.49 15.81 1.94
C ARG A 816 15.20 16.74 3.12
N PRO A 817 15.95 16.67 4.23
CA PRO A 817 15.83 17.68 5.28
C PRO A 817 16.18 19.04 4.69
N ILE A 818 15.37 20.05 4.98
CA ILE A 818 15.49 21.41 4.45
C ILE A 818 15.90 22.39 5.57
N LEU A 819 15.59 22.04 6.82
CA LEU A 819 16.13 22.66 8.02
C LEU A 819 16.74 21.56 8.89
N LYS A 820 17.94 21.81 9.43
CA LYS A 820 18.64 20.94 10.37
C LYS A 820 19.04 21.75 11.60
N VAL A 821 18.32 21.53 12.69
CA VAL A 821 18.60 22.15 13.99
C VAL A 821 19.52 21.22 14.76
N PHE A 822 20.72 21.68 15.07
CA PHE A 822 21.68 20.89 15.82
C PHE A 822 21.35 20.90 17.31
N LYS A 823 21.64 19.78 17.99
CA LYS A 823 21.74 19.76 19.46
C LYS A 823 22.83 20.74 19.90
N PRO A 824 22.77 21.28 21.13
CA PRO A 824 23.86 22.06 21.69
C PRO A 824 25.19 21.32 21.52
N ARG A 825 26.05 21.93 20.71
CA ARG A 825 27.42 21.50 20.38
C ARG A 825 28.37 22.60 20.88
N PRO A 826 29.66 22.33 21.15
CA PRO A 826 30.60 23.41 21.41
C PRO A 826 30.66 24.33 20.19
N LEU A 827 30.04 25.51 20.29
CA LEU A 827 30.08 26.59 19.29
C LEU A 827 31.34 27.46 19.45
N VAL A 828 32.05 27.28 20.56
CA VAL A 828 33.31 27.95 20.90
C VAL A 828 34.26 26.93 21.53
N ASP A 829 35.54 27.03 21.22
CA ASP A 829 36.60 26.41 22.01
C ASP A 829 37.31 27.48 22.86
N LEU A 830 37.47 27.18 24.15
CA LEU A 830 38.23 27.99 25.10
C LEU A 830 39.42 27.15 25.57
N THR A 831 40.65 27.49 25.18
CA THR A 831 41.85 26.73 25.56
C THR A 831 42.90 27.64 26.18
N ALA A 832 43.74 27.09 27.05
CA ALA A 832 44.90 27.82 27.57
C ALA A 832 46.05 27.76 26.55
N ALA A 833 46.71 28.89 26.30
CA ALA A 833 47.85 29.01 25.38
C ALA A 833 49.18 28.42 25.92
N ILE A 834 49.17 27.83 27.11
CA ILE A 834 50.37 27.46 27.87
C ILE A 834 50.73 25.98 27.66
N SER A 835 52.03 25.71 27.40
CA SER A 835 52.57 24.37 27.12
C SER A 835 53.42 23.76 28.25
N SER A 836 53.52 24.43 29.39
CA SER A 836 54.43 24.14 30.50
C SER A 836 53.79 24.38 31.87
N ALA A 837 54.41 23.84 32.93
CA ALA A 837 54.02 24.14 34.30
C ALA A 837 54.49 25.54 34.72
N LEU A 838 53.63 26.25 35.45
CA LEU A 838 53.88 27.55 36.05
C LEU A 838 54.59 27.39 37.41
N LEU A 839 55.07 28.48 38.00
CA LEU A 839 55.76 28.51 39.29
C LEU A 839 54.82 28.97 40.42
N MET A 840 54.88 28.28 41.56
CA MET A 840 54.14 28.68 42.75
C MET A 840 54.64 30.00 43.33
N ASN A 841 53.72 30.82 43.86
CA ASN A 841 53.93 32.11 44.53
C ASN A 841 54.48 33.27 43.66
N GLU A 842 54.73 33.07 42.37
CA GLU A 842 55.15 34.13 41.41
C GLU A 842 53.96 34.61 40.55
N PRO A 843 53.92 35.91 40.15
CA PRO A 843 52.95 36.40 39.17
C PRO A 843 53.37 36.04 37.74
N GLN A 844 52.45 35.48 36.95
CA GLN A 844 52.72 35.03 35.57
C GLN A 844 51.52 35.28 34.65
N TRP A 845 51.81 35.65 33.40
CA TRP A 845 50.80 35.90 32.37
C TRP A 845 50.27 34.60 31.75
N ILE A 846 48.95 34.57 31.52
CA ILE A 846 48.21 33.45 30.96
C ILE A 846 47.41 33.91 29.75
N GLY A 847 47.56 33.18 28.64
CA GLY A 847 46.76 33.37 27.44
C GLY A 847 45.57 32.41 27.40
N LEU A 848 44.38 32.93 27.10
CA LEU A 848 43.20 32.15 26.75
C LEU A 848 42.89 32.32 25.26
N ILE A 849 42.94 31.22 24.51
CA ILE A 849 42.56 31.19 23.10
C ILE A 849 41.05 30.97 23.01
N VAL A 850 40.34 31.97 22.52
CA VAL A 850 38.91 31.96 22.20
C VAL A 850 38.75 31.68 20.72
N THR A 851 38.18 30.52 20.35
CA THR A 851 38.03 30.10 18.95
C THR A 851 36.55 29.88 18.60
N PRO A 852 35.93 30.72 17.74
CA PRO A 852 34.58 30.45 17.23
C PRO A 852 34.57 29.21 16.32
N ILE A 853 33.61 28.29 16.54
CA ILE A 853 33.43 27.07 15.73
C ILE A 853 32.13 27.20 14.92
N ASN A 854 32.25 27.68 13.68
CA ASN A 854 31.13 27.83 12.74
C ASN A 854 29.94 28.61 13.32
N TYR A 855 30.20 29.57 14.20
CA TYR A 855 29.22 30.42 14.87
C TYR A 855 29.88 31.75 15.25
N SER A 856 29.14 32.87 15.17
CA SER A 856 29.69 34.20 15.46
C SER A 856 29.55 34.58 16.93
N LEU A 857 30.55 35.30 17.46
CA LEU A 857 30.62 35.77 18.85
C LEU A 857 30.41 37.28 18.97
N GLU A 858 29.66 37.86 18.04
CA GLU A 858 29.26 39.27 18.07
C GLU A 858 28.48 39.57 19.37
N GLY A 859 28.94 40.58 20.11
CA GLY A 859 28.40 40.94 21.42
C GLY A 859 28.68 39.95 22.57
N ALA A 860 29.56 38.96 22.39
CA ALA A 860 29.83 37.96 23.42
C ALA A 860 30.53 38.54 24.66
N SER A 861 30.22 37.98 25.83
CA SER A 861 30.86 38.37 27.10
C SER A 861 31.36 37.18 27.91
N LEU A 862 32.61 37.29 28.37
CA LEU A 862 33.35 36.28 29.10
C LEU A 862 33.43 36.66 30.57
N HIS A 863 32.97 35.77 31.44
CA HIS A 863 33.18 35.85 32.88
C HIS A 863 34.32 34.92 33.27
N ILE A 864 35.25 35.41 34.10
CA ILE A 864 36.42 34.67 34.59
C ILE A 864 36.36 34.59 36.10
N ASP A 865 36.24 33.38 36.64
CA ASP A 865 36.24 33.10 38.09
C ASP A 865 37.43 32.20 38.46
N THR A 866 38.22 32.63 39.45
CA THR A 866 39.43 31.93 39.89
C THR A 866 39.16 31.07 41.12
N GLY A 867 39.42 29.76 41.02
CA GLY A 867 39.31 28.84 42.13
C GLY A 867 40.26 29.15 43.31
N PRO A 868 40.03 28.52 44.47
CA PRO A 868 40.77 28.82 45.70
C PRO A 868 42.29 28.66 45.52
N GLY A 869 43.04 29.64 45.99
CA GLY A 869 44.51 29.67 45.91
C GLY A 869 45.07 30.14 44.56
N LEU A 870 44.24 30.76 43.70
CA LEU A 870 44.65 31.51 42.51
C LEU A 870 44.03 32.91 42.59
N LYS A 871 44.77 33.96 42.22
CA LYS A 871 44.26 35.33 42.09
C LYS A 871 44.76 35.97 40.80
N ILE A 872 43.89 36.73 40.13
CA ILE A 872 44.29 37.70 39.09
C ILE A 872 44.94 38.90 39.79
N GLU A 873 45.94 39.53 39.18
CA GLU A 873 46.52 40.78 39.71
C GLU A 873 45.82 42.01 39.12
N ASP A 874 44.93 42.63 39.90
CA ASP A 874 44.10 43.79 39.50
C ASP A 874 44.88 45.07 39.12
N SER A 875 46.21 45.05 39.21
CA SER A 875 47.10 46.20 39.00
C SER A 875 47.58 46.36 37.54
N HIS A 876 47.22 45.44 36.64
CA HIS A 876 47.68 45.37 35.26
C HIS A 876 46.48 45.25 34.29
N ALA A 877 46.56 45.88 33.11
CA ALA A 877 45.50 45.79 32.10
C ALA A 877 45.49 44.41 31.41
N ILE A 878 44.31 43.95 30.97
CA ILE A 878 44.19 42.74 30.15
C ILE A 878 44.40 43.10 28.68
N GLU A 879 45.07 42.25 27.91
CA GLU A 879 45.38 42.51 26.51
C GLU A 879 44.75 41.44 25.60
N MET A 880 44.14 41.85 24.49
CA MET A 880 43.51 40.93 23.53
C MET A 880 44.01 41.14 22.10
N GLU A 881 44.40 40.06 21.44
CA GLU A 881 45.01 40.02 20.11
C GLU A 881 44.44 38.89 19.22
N ASN A 882 44.77 38.91 17.92
CA ASN A 882 44.29 37.92 16.94
C ASN A 882 45.29 36.75 16.82
N HIS A 883 44.84 35.52 17.12
CA HIS A 883 45.66 34.31 17.19
C HIS A 883 46.39 33.97 15.87
N SER A 884 45.85 34.40 14.72
CA SER A 884 46.51 34.18 13.41
C SER A 884 47.82 34.96 13.24
N LYS A 885 47.98 36.11 13.92
CA LYS A 885 49.23 36.90 13.90
C LYS A 885 50.31 36.28 14.81
N VAL A 886 49.91 35.73 15.97
CA VAL A 886 50.80 35.06 16.94
C VAL A 886 51.60 33.91 16.32
N LEU A 887 50.94 33.10 15.49
CA LEU A 887 51.56 31.99 14.76
C LEU A 887 52.53 32.44 13.65
N GLN A 888 52.38 33.64 13.10
CA GLN A 888 53.30 34.17 12.09
C GLN A 888 54.58 34.75 12.73
N ASN A 889 54.47 35.36 13.92
CA ASN A 889 55.62 35.88 14.65
C ASN A 889 56.52 34.76 15.19
N THR A 890 55.96 33.63 15.61
CA THR A 890 56.74 32.46 16.11
C THR A 890 57.52 31.70 15.04
N VAL A 891 57.19 31.86 13.75
CA VAL A 891 57.88 31.18 12.64
C VAL A 891 59.07 31.98 12.09
N ARG A 892 59.20 33.28 12.42
CA ARG A 892 60.28 34.14 11.90
C ARG A 892 61.60 34.06 12.66
N THR A 893 61.63 33.47 13.86
CA THR A 893 62.84 33.36 14.71
C THR A 893 63.69 32.12 14.40
N GLY A 894 63.90 31.82 13.12
CA GLY A 894 64.50 30.55 12.70
C GLY A 894 65.04 30.51 11.27
N ASN A 895 65.81 31.51 10.85
CA ASN A 895 66.89 31.43 9.84
C ASN A 895 67.59 32.79 9.69
N CYS A 896 68.93 32.80 9.63
CA CYS A 896 69.68 33.94 9.10
C CYS A 896 69.84 33.77 7.58
N ASP A 897 69.67 34.85 6.81
CA ASP A 897 70.79 35.48 6.08
C ASP A 897 70.30 36.71 5.26
N ASP A 898 71.21 37.68 5.15
CA ASP A 898 71.13 39.04 4.60
C ASP A 898 70.15 39.35 3.44
N SER A 899 69.40 40.45 3.57
CA SER A 899 69.57 41.64 2.71
C SER A 899 68.72 42.84 3.16
N GLU A 900 69.27 44.04 2.98
CA GLU A 900 68.72 45.32 3.46
C GLU A 900 67.56 45.84 2.58
N ASN A 901 66.51 46.40 3.21
CA ASN A 901 66.10 47.79 3.00
C ASN A 901 64.98 48.24 3.96
N GLU A 902 64.89 49.56 4.18
CA GLU A 902 64.25 50.16 5.36
C GLU A 902 62.74 50.44 5.27
N ASN A 903 62.19 50.80 6.44
CA ASN A 903 61.02 51.67 6.66
C ASN A 903 59.60 51.11 6.40
N SER A 904 59.07 50.40 7.39
CA SER A 904 57.77 50.80 7.99
C SER A 904 57.68 50.37 9.45
N SER A 905 57.44 51.33 10.35
CA SER A 905 57.19 51.08 11.77
C SER A 905 55.73 50.65 11.96
N VAL A 906 55.49 49.35 12.14
CA VAL A 906 54.17 48.84 12.53
C VAL A 906 54.12 48.77 14.06
N SER A 907 53.43 49.74 14.68
CA SER A 907 53.02 49.67 16.08
C SER A 907 52.08 48.48 16.31
N GLU A 908 52.34 47.69 17.33
CA GLU A 908 51.53 46.52 17.68
C GLU A 908 50.17 46.95 18.26
N GLU A 909 49.08 46.75 17.51
CA GLU A 909 47.72 47.05 17.96
C GLU A 909 47.18 45.96 18.91
N PHE A 910 47.52 46.06 20.19
CA PHE A 910 46.86 45.33 21.26
C PHE A 910 45.59 46.05 21.72
N THR A 911 44.50 45.30 21.94
CA THR A 911 43.29 45.88 22.54
C THR A 911 43.36 45.74 24.05
N GLN A 912 43.53 46.84 24.79
CA GLN A 912 43.49 46.82 26.26
C GLN A 912 42.03 46.76 26.76
N LEU A 913 41.75 45.79 27.63
CA LEU A 913 40.45 45.50 28.21
C LEU A 913 40.52 45.66 29.75
N MET A 914 39.45 46.17 30.33
CA MET A 914 39.31 46.34 31.78
C MET A 914 38.28 45.35 32.31
N ILE A 915 38.64 44.55 33.32
CA ILE A 915 37.68 43.73 34.05
C ILE A 915 36.74 44.66 34.83
N LYS A 916 35.43 44.44 34.73
CA LYS A 916 34.43 45.00 35.66
C LYS A 916 33.66 43.84 36.26
N ASP A 917 33.72 43.68 37.58
CA ASP A 917 33.01 42.63 38.33
C ASP A 917 33.17 41.21 37.75
N GLY A 918 34.39 40.87 37.29
CA GLY A 918 34.72 39.56 36.70
C GLY A 918 34.28 39.36 35.24
N LYS A 919 33.63 40.35 34.62
CA LYS A 919 33.14 40.32 33.23
C LYS A 919 34.06 41.08 32.28
N ILE A 920 34.25 40.52 31.09
CA ILE A 920 34.99 41.08 29.95
C ILE A 920 34.09 40.99 28.71
N GLU A 921 33.90 42.09 27.99
CA GLU A 921 33.15 42.12 26.71
C GLU A 921 34.15 41.97 25.55
N LEU A 922 33.87 41.07 24.61
CA LEU A 922 34.77 40.77 23.50
C LEU A 922 34.60 41.80 22.37
N PRO A 923 35.69 42.34 21.76
CA PRO A 923 35.58 43.31 20.67
C PRO A 923 34.96 42.72 19.40
N ASP A 924 34.22 43.52 18.64
CA ASP A 924 33.54 43.09 17.40
C ASP A 924 34.44 42.38 16.38
N TRP A 925 35.72 42.78 16.28
CA TRP A 925 36.69 42.15 15.37
C TRP A 925 36.97 40.68 15.72
N SER A 926 36.79 40.30 16.99
CA SER A 926 37.04 38.93 17.48
C SER A 926 35.89 37.96 17.19
N SER A 927 34.73 38.46 16.76
CA SER A 927 33.47 37.69 16.57
C SER A 927 33.61 36.46 15.68
N ASN A 928 34.48 36.52 14.66
CA ASN A 928 34.64 35.47 13.64
C ASN A 928 36.08 34.94 13.53
N SER A 929 36.99 35.33 14.43
CA SER A 929 38.41 34.93 14.37
C SER A 929 38.94 34.44 15.71
N ALA A 930 39.76 33.39 15.67
CA ALA A 930 40.48 32.92 16.85
C ALA A 930 41.31 34.07 17.45
N SER A 931 41.16 34.29 18.76
CA SER A 931 41.73 35.44 19.47
C SER A 931 42.36 34.99 20.78
N VAL A 932 43.38 35.69 21.26
CA VAL A 932 44.08 35.37 22.52
C VAL A 932 43.88 36.50 23.51
N LEU A 933 43.48 36.15 24.73
CA LEU A 933 43.26 37.05 25.86
C LEU A 933 44.34 36.80 26.91
N TRP A 934 45.19 37.80 27.18
CA TRP A 934 46.32 37.73 28.11
C TRP A 934 46.01 38.45 29.43
N PHE A 935 46.20 37.77 30.56
CA PHE A 935 46.08 38.36 31.90
C PHE A 935 47.03 37.74 32.93
N PRO A 936 47.46 38.48 33.97
CA PRO A 936 48.38 37.97 34.99
C PRO A 936 47.66 37.28 36.14
N VAL A 937 48.20 36.15 36.60
CA VAL A 937 47.74 35.44 37.80
C VAL A 937 48.89 35.09 38.73
N ARG A 938 48.61 34.98 40.04
CA ARG A 938 49.51 34.39 41.04
C ARG A 938 48.81 33.23 41.74
N ALA A 939 49.46 32.06 41.76
CA ALA A 939 49.02 30.92 42.57
C ALA A 939 49.70 30.93 43.95
N THR A 940 48.94 30.66 45.01
CA THR A 940 49.43 30.56 46.38
C THR A 940 49.26 29.14 46.92
N ASP A 941 50.22 28.65 47.72
CA ASP A 941 50.01 27.42 48.50
C ASP A 941 49.41 27.76 49.87
N SER A 942 48.36 27.04 50.26
CA SER A 942 47.67 27.22 51.54
C SER A 942 48.13 26.25 52.63
N ARG A 943 49.12 25.38 52.36
CA ARG A 943 49.52 24.32 53.31
C ARG A 943 50.51 24.71 54.42
N SER A 944 51.24 25.83 54.32
CA SER A 944 52.13 26.34 55.40
C SER A 944 52.39 27.85 55.29
N ALA A 945 52.24 28.58 56.41
CA ALA A 945 52.44 30.03 56.45
C ALA A 945 53.92 30.51 56.31
N ASP A 946 54.89 29.60 56.46
CA ASP A 946 56.34 29.92 56.50
C ASP A 946 57.12 29.52 55.22
N GLY A 947 56.46 29.00 54.19
CA GLY A 947 57.06 28.76 52.87
C GLY A 947 58.13 27.65 52.82
N ILE A 948 57.85 26.48 53.42
CA ILE A 948 58.77 25.32 53.47
C ILE A 948 58.11 24.11 52.78
N SER A 949 58.79 23.51 51.78
CA SER A 949 58.36 22.28 51.09
C SER A 949 58.74 21.03 51.89
N SER A 950 57.83 20.09 52.14
CA SER A 950 58.14 18.84 52.85
C SER A 950 58.61 17.70 51.91
N VAL A 951 59.65 16.94 52.26
CA VAL A 951 60.17 15.79 51.47
C VAL A 951 59.55 14.46 51.93
N ALA A 952 58.22 14.41 52.07
CA ALA A 952 57.52 13.15 52.33
C ALA A 952 57.62 12.23 51.11
N ALA A 953 57.94 10.94 51.32
CA ALA A 953 58.20 9.97 50.25
C ALA A 953 56.95 9.45 49.51
N GLN A 954 55.92 10.29 49.36
CA GLN A 954 54.81 10.07 48.44
C GLN A 954 55.13 10.77 47.11
N ARG A 955 54.83 10.12 45.98
CA ARG A 955 54.85 10.79 44.67
C ARG A 955 53.92 12.00 44.77
N GLN A 956 54.45 13.22 44.62
CA GLN A 956 53.64 14.42 44.53
C GLN A 956 52.54 14.19 43.48
N SER A 957 51.29 14.24 43.92
CA SER A 957 50.16 14.12 43.02
C SER A 957 50.10 15.41 42.21
N ILE A 958 50.02 15.29 40.88
CA ILE A 958 49.80 16.42 39.95
C ILE A 958 48.63 17.30 40.41
N VAL A 959 47.66 16.71 41.12
CA VAL A 959 46.49 17.38 41.71
C VAL A 959 46.83 18.50 42.70
N ASP A 960 47.88 18.38 43.52
CA ASP A 960 48.20 19.39 44.54
C ASP A 960 48.70 20.73 43.92
N GLY A 961 49.36 20.64 42.75
CA GLY A 961 49.80 21.79 41.96
C GLY A 961 48.74 22.37 41.02
N MET A 962 47.57 21.73 40.88
CA MET A 962 46.52 22.23 40.00
C MET A 962 45.78 23.42 40.63
N ARG A 963 45.50 24.44 39.82
CA ARG A 963 44.54 25.52 40.10
C ARG A 963 43.57 25.64 38.94
N THR A 964 42.31 25.91 39.22
CA THR A 964 41.26 25.96 38.19
C THR A 964 40.76 27.38 37.96
N ILE A 965 40.60 27.76 36.69
CA ILE A 965 39.83 28.93 36.27
C ILE A 965 38.52 28.43 35.67
N ALA A 966 37.39 28.88 36.20
CA ALA A 966 36.09 28.69 35.59
C ALA A 966 35.81 29.85 34.63
N LEU A 967 35.48 29.51 33.39
CA LEU A 967 35.15 30.45 32.32
C LEU A 967 33.68 30.27 31.94
N LYS A 968 32.92 31.36 31.87
CA LYS A 968 31.54 31.37 31.38
C LYS A 968 31.38 32.42 30.29
N LEU A 969 31.22 31.97 29.05
CA LEU A 969 30.99 32.82 27.89
C LEU A 969 29.49 32.85 27.55
N GLU A 970 28.91 34.04 27.46
CA GLU A 970 27.52 34.27 27.06
C GLU A 970 27.50 34.95 25.68
N PHE A 971 26.76 34.40 24.72
CA PHE A 971 26.79 34.83 23.32
C PHE A 971 25.50 34.50 22.55
N GLY A 972 25.41 34.94 21.29
CA GLY A 972 24.23 34.81 20.42
C GLY A 972 23.34 36.06 20.42
N ILE A 973 22.46 36.15 19.42
CA ILE A 973 21.65 37.35 19.07
C ILE A 973 20.79 37.87 20.25
N SER A 974 20.56 37.06 21.29
CA SER A 974 19.87 37.48 22.51
C SER A 974 20.54 36.99 23.79
N HIS A 975 21.85 36.74 23.77
CA HIS A 975 22.62 36.13 24.87
C HIS A 975 22.00 34.80 25.36
N ASN A 976 21.38 34.06 24.43
CA ASN A 976 20.63 32.83 24.69
C ASN A 976 21.54 31.59 24.79
N GLN A 977 22.80 31.69 24.40
CA GLN A 977 23.78 30.60 24.47
C GLN A 977 24.80 30.86 25.58
N THR A 978 25.03 29.87 26.44
CA THR A 978 26.04 29.91 27.51
C THR A 978 27.01 28.74 27.35
N PHE A 979 28.31 29.03 27.28
CA PHE A 979 29.37 28.04 27.24
C PHE A 979 30.25 28.14 28.49
N GLU A 980 30.21 27.11 29.33
CA GLU A 980 30.99 27.01 30.56
C GLU A 980 32.14 26.01 30.39
N ARG A 981 33.34 26.40 30.84
CA ARG A 981 34.51 25.53 30.83
C ARG A 981 35.46 25.84 31.98
N THR A 982 35.85 24.80 32.69
CA THR A 982 36.92 24.90 33.70
C THR A 982 38.25 24.50 33.09
N LEU A 983 39.25 25.38 33.13
CA LEU A 983 40.62 25.11 32.74
C LEU A 983 41.48 24.82 33.98
N ALA A 984 42.20 23.70 33.95
CA ALA A 984 43.15 23.33 34.99
C ALA A 984 44.56 23.75 34.59
N LEU A 985 45.16 24.62 35.39
CA LEU A 985 46.51 25.15 35.25
C LEU A 985 47.41 24.46 36.27
N HIS A 986 48.56 23.97 35.81
CA HIS A 986 49.50 23.24 36.67
C HIS A 986 50.64 24.15 37.13
N PHE A 987 50.77 24.32 38.43
CA PHE A 987 51.86 25.05 39.08
C PHE A 987 52.79 24.07 39.82
N THR A 988 54.08 24.41 39.88
CA THR A 988 55.15 23.56 40.41
C THR A 988 56.18 24.33 41.20
N ASP A 989 56.84 23.63 42.12
CA ASP A 989 58.09 24.09 42.74
C ASP A 989 59.28 23.97 41.78
N PRO A 990 60.34 24.80 41.94
CA PRO A 990 61.51 24.80 41.04
C PRO A 990 62.33 23.50 41.08
N PHE A 991 62.42 22.86 42.24
CA PHE A 991 63.25 21.68 42.47
C PHE A 991 62.49 20.59 43.23
N HIS A 992 62.59 19.34 42.76
CA HIS A 992 62.27 18.17 43.58
C HIS A 992 63.53 17.70 44.29
N VAL A 993 63.50 17.66 45.62
CA VAL A 993 64.63 17.26 46.47
C VAL A 993 64.52 15.78 46.84
N SER A 994 65.63 15.06 46.77
CA SER A 994 65.70 13.64 47.17
C SER A 994 67.02 13.34 47.87
N THR A 995 67.03 12.42 48.83
CA THR A 995 68.21 12.14 49.68
C THR A 995 68.61 10.66 49.60
N ARG A 996 69.92 10.40 49.60
CA ARG A 996 70.48 9.05 49.79
C ARG A 996 71.75 9.11 50.62
N VAL A 997 72.03 8.08 51.41
CA VAL A 997 73.37 7.88 51.99
C VAL A 997 74.26 7.30 50.89
N ALA A 998 75.29 8.04 50.48
CA ALA A 998 76.20 7.65 49.41
C ALA A 998 77.33 6.74 49.89
N ASP A 999 77.83 6.96 51.11
CA ASP A 999 78.84 6.11 51.75
C ASP A 999 78.72 6.13 53.29
N LYS A 1000 79.26 5.09 53.94
CA LYS A 1000 79.37 4.92 55.39
C LYS A 1000 80.83 4.74 55.77
N CYS A 1001 81.50 5.82 56.14
CA CYS A 1001 82.92 5.77 56.48
C CYS A 1001 83.13 5.05 57.83
N ASN A 1002 84.27 4.35 57.96
CA ASN A 1002 84.60 3.51 59.13
C ASN A 1002 84.61 4.24 60.49
N SER A 1003 84.60 5.58 60.50
CA SER A 1003 84.59 6.45 61.68
C SER A 1003 83.18 6.79 62.20
N GLY A 1004 82.11 6.17 61.69
CA GLY A 1004 80.72 6.50 62.08
C GLY A 1004 80.16 7.76 61.41
N THR A 1005 80.86 8.25 60.37
CA THR A 1005 80.43 9.37 59.52
C THR A 1005 79.61 8.86 58.35
N LEU A 1006 78.52 9.56 58.02
CA LEU A 1006 77.64 9.29 56.89
C LEU A 1006 77.78 10.41 55.84
N LEU A 1007 77.90 10.02 54.57
CA LEU A 1007 77.97 10.96 53.46
C LEU A 1007 76.58 11.07 52.82
N LEU A 1008 75.85 12.14 53.14
CA LEU A 1008 74.49 12.37 52.66
C LEU A 1008 74.54 13.07 51.28
N GLN A 1009 74.05 12.39 50.26
CA GLN A 1009 73.84 12.99 48.94
C GLN A 1009 72.41 13.51 48.82
N VAL A 1010 72.30 14.84 48.75
CA VAL A 1010 71.08 15.55 48.35
C VAL A 1010 71.10 15.67 46.82
N THR A 1011 70.13 15.07 46.16
CA THR A 1011 69.96 15.17 44.70
C THR A 1011 68.80 16.11 44.40
N LEU A 1012 69.12 17.23 43.75
CA LEU A 1012 68.18 18.22 43.23
C LEU A 1012 67.80 17.83 41.81
N HIS A 1013 66.50 17.66 41.54
CA HIS A 1013 65.97 17.43 40.20
C HIS A 1013 65.17 18.66 39.76
N SER A 1014 65.67 19.38 38.75
CA SER A 1014 64.93 20.52 38.16
C SER A 1014 63.57 20.03 37.63
N GLN A 1015 62.48 20.64 38.09
CA GLN A 1015 61.12 20.35 37.59
C GLN A 1015 60.70 21.27 36.44
N VAL A 1016 61.48 22.31 36.17
CA VAL A 1016 61.22 23.28 35.10
C VAL A 1016 62.01 22.98 33.83
N LYS A 1017 61.49 23.44 32.70
CA LYS A 1017 62.16 23.37 31.39
C LYS A 1017 63.21 24.47 31.16
N ALA A 1018 63.60 25.22 32.20
CA ALA A 1018 64.58 26.31 32.15
C ALA A 1018 65.89 25.93 32.87
N THR A 1019 66.98 26.64 32.56
CA THR A 1019 68.27 26.44 33.22
C THR A 1019 68.26 27.17 34.57
N LEU A 1020 68.53 26.45 35.65
CA LEU A 1020 68.57 26.98 37.01
C LEU A 1020 70.02 27.18 37.44
N THR A 1021 70.35 28.37 37.94
CA THR A 1021 71.68 28.69 38.48
C THR A 1021 71.58 28.82 39.99
N ILE A 1022 72.14 27.87 40.72
CA ILE A 1022 72.17 27.88 42.19
C ILE A 1022 73.35 28.73 42.65
N TYR A 1023 73.09 29.75 43.46
CA TYR A 1023 74.09 30.68 43.98
C TYR A 1023 74.65 30.26 45.35
N ASP A 1024 73.81 29.69 46.24
CA ASP A 1024 74.26 29.17 47.55
C ASP A 1024 73.33 28.05 48.05
N VAL A 1025 73.87 27.11 48.85
CA VAL A 1025 73.12 26.01 49.47
C VAL A 1025 73.71 25.67 50.84
N TRP A 1026 72.84 25.57 51.85
CA TRP A 1026 73.18 25.10 53.20
C TRP A 1026 72.07 24.22 53.77
N LEU A 1027 72.42 23.35 54.72
CA LEU A 1027 71.53 22.38 55.36
C LEU A 1027 71.52 22.59 56.87
N ASP A 1028 70.37 22.91 57.43
CA ASP A 1028 70.12 22.99 58.86
C ASP A 1028 69.69 21.60 59.37
N LEU A 1029 70.40 21.00 60.33
CA LEU A 1029 70.11 19.63 60.81
C LEU A 1029 69.16 19.56 62.02
N GLN A 1030 68.33 18.52 62.05
CA GLN A 1030 67.51 18.17 63.23
C GLN A 1030 68.36 17.59 64.39
N ALA A 1031 67.82 17.66 65.60
CA ALA A 1031 68.49 17.15 66.80
C ALA A 1031 68.87 15.65 66.69
N GLY A 1032 70.09 15.31 67.13
CA GLY A 1032 70.67 13.96 67.06
C GLY A 1032 71.60 13.73 65.86
N PHE A 1033 71.61 14.62 64.87
CA PHE A 1033 72.60 14.66 63.79
C PHE A 1033 73.45 15.93 63.89
N ALA A 1034 74.72 15.85 63.49
CA ALA A 1034 75.65 16.99 63.47
C ALA A 1034 76.48 16.99 62.19
N HIS A 1035 77.01 18.16 61.81
CA HIS A 1035 77.93 18.28 60.68
C HIS A 1035 79.34 17.78 61.03
N THR A 1036 80.07 17.31 60.03
CA THR A 1036 81.46 16.85 60.20
C THR A 1036 82.42 18.03 60.28
N GLY A 1037 82.69 18.50 61.50
CA GLY A 1037 83.55 19.66 61.79
C GLY A 1037 82.75 20.92 62.12
N ALA A 1038 83.43 21.96 62.64
CA ALA A 1038 82.81 23.22 63.05
C ALA A 1038 82.46 24.14 61.85
N GLY A 1039 81.74 23.59 60.87
CA GLY A 1039 81.31 24.26 59.64
C GLY A 1039 79.88 24.80 59.71
N ASP A 1040 79.60 25.78 58.86
CA ASP A 1040 78.38 26.58 58.74
C ASP A 1040 77.26 25.91 57.93
N GLY A 1041 77.12 24.57 58.02
CA GLY A 1041 76.06 23.81 57.34
C GLY A 1041 76.20 23.67 55.82
N ARG A 1042 77.31 24.14 55.23
CA ARG A 1042 77.62 24.09 53.80
C ARG A 1042 78.12 22.71 53.33
N PRO A 1043 78.01 22.37 52.03
CA PRO A 1043 78.44 21.07 51.50
C PRO A 1043 79.97 20.88 51.49
N THR A 1044 80.41 19.62 51.48
CA THR A 1044 81.84 19.25 51.67
C THR A 1044 82.75 19.58 50.48
N SER A 1045 82.19 20.05 49.35
CA SER A 1045 82.92 20.51 48.17
C SER A 1045 82.34 21.83 47.64
N SER A 1046 83.15 22.89 47.62
CA SER A 1046 82.70 24.25 47.31
C SER A 1046 82.89 24.60 45.83
N PHE A 1047 81.86 24.37 45.02
CA PHE A 1047 81.75 24.86 43.64
C PHE A 1047 80.36 25.50 43.41
N PHE A 1048 80.27 26.81 43.64
CA PHE A 1048 79.11 27.65 43.30
C PHE A 1048 79.58 28.86 42.47
N PRO A 1049 78.76 29.39 41.54
CA PRO A 1049 77.40 28.95 41.22
C PRO A 1049 77.33 27.62 40.46
N LEU A 1050 76.31 26.82 40.77
CA LEU A 1050 76.05 25.51 40.17
C LEU A 1050 74.91 25.61 39.15
N VAL A 1051 75.20 25.35 37.88
CA VAL A 1051 74.22 25.40 36.79
C VAL A 1051 73.57 24.03 36.57
N ILE A 1052 72.24 23.96 36.71
CA ILE A 1052 71.42 22.78 36.45
C ILE A 1052 70.62 23.01 35.16
N SER A 1053 70.86 22.19 34.15
CA SER A 1053 70.12 22.22 32.89
C SER A 1053 68.66 21.72 33.04
N PRO A 1054 67.76 22.06 32.11
CA PRO A 1054 66.35 21.65 32.14
C PRO A 1054 66.16 20.15 32.40
N SER A 1055 65.26 19.80 33.33
CA SER A 1055 64.96 18.42 33.74
C SER A 1055 66.14 17.58 34.26
N SER A 1056 67.33 18.15 34.43
CA SER A 1056 68.53 17.45 34.90
C SER A 1056 68.61 17.30 36.41
N ARG A 1057 69.47 16.39 36.87
CA ARG A 1057 69.73 16.11 38.28
C ARG A 1057 71.14 16.52 38.67
N ALA A 1058 71.29 17.25 39.76
CA ALA A 1058 72.58 17.57 40.37
C ALA A 1058 72.65 16.95 41.79
N GLY A 1059 73.80 16.36 42.13
CA GLY A 1059 74.07 15.80 43.45
C GLY A 1059 74.98 16.71 44.26
N ILE A 1060 74.56 17.07 45.47
CA ILE A 1060 75.32 17.84 46.45
C ILE A 1060 75.59 16.94 47.65
N LEU A 1061 76.82 16.94 48.16
CA LEU A 1061 77.26 16.06 49.24
C LEU A 1061 77.45 16.83 50.55
N PHE A 1062 76.85 16.32 51.63
CA PHE A 1062 76.98 16.84 52.99
C PHE A 1062 77.56 15.75 53.89
N GLY A 1063 78.60 16.09 54.67
CA GLY A 1063 79.13 15.23 55.72
C GLY A 1063 78.31 15.38 57.01
N ILE A 1064 77.70 14.28 57.47
CA ILE A 1064 76.92 14.25 58.71
C ILE A 1064 77.38 13.09 59.61
N CYS A 1065 77.25 13.25 60.92
CA CYS A 1065 77.50 12.20 61.90
C CYS A 1065 76.35 12.13 62.93
N LEU A 1066 76.29 11.01 63.65
CA LEU A 1066 75.40 10.86 64.80
C LEU A 1066 75.99 11.66 65.97
N GLY A 1067 75.25 12.65 66.46
CA GLY A 1067 75.71 13.53 67.54
C GLY A 1067 75.55 12.87 68.90
N ASN A 1068 76.62 12.87 69.71
CA ASN A 1068 76.52 12.56 71.13
C ASN A 1068 75.90 13.77 71.85
N ALA A 1069 74.81 13.57 72.58
CA ALA A 1069 74.15 14.64 73.33
C ALA A 1069 74.99 15.06 74.55
N THR A 1070 75.71 16.18 74.42
CA THR A 1070 76.29 16.91 75.56
C THR A 1070 75.34 18.02 75.99
N ASN A 1071 74.92 17.98 77.26
CA ASN A 1071 74.00 18.96 77.83
C ASN A 1071 74.66 20.33 78.00
N GLY A 1072 74.02 21.39 77.48
CA GLY A 1072 74.25 22.78 77.92
C GLY A 1072 74.49 23.79 76.80
N GLU A 1073 73.42 24.36 76.25
CA GLU A 1073 73.21 25.82 76.11
C GLU A 1073 71.78 26.10 75.60
N GLU A 1074 71.27 27.31 75.85
CA GLU A 1074 69.83 27.62 75.86
C GLU A 1074 69.28 28.21 74.54
N THR A 1075 68.03 27.84 74.22
CA THR A 1075 67.08 28.64 73.43
C THR A 1075 67.50 29.12 72.02
N ALA A 1076 67.65 28.18 71.08
CA ALA A 1076 67.35 28.41 69.67
C ALA A 1076 66.25 27.43 69.21
N ARG A 1077 65.50 27.78 68.14
CA ARG A 1077 64.30 27.04 67.69
C ARG A 1077 64.58 25.53 67.54
N ILE A 1078 63.79 24.70 68.22
CA ILE A 1078 63.80 23.24 68.02
C ILE A 1078 63.12 22.96 66.67
N ASN A 1079 63.92 22.93 65.60
CA ASN A 1079 63.45 22.41 64.31
C ASN A 1079 63.26 20.89 64.44
N SER A 1080 62.04 20.41 64.18
CA SER A 1080 61.71 18.97 64.15
C SER A 1080 62.39 18.24 63.00
N ASP A 1081 62.58 18.95 61.88
CA ASP A 1081 63.03 18.43 60.59
C ASP A 1081 64.29 19.14 60.13
N SER A 1082 65.11 18.47 59.31
CA SER A 1082 66.34 19.06 58.76
C SER A 1082 66.01 19.90 57.52
N ILE A 1083 66.31 21.20 57.49
CA ILE A 1083 65.89 22.11 56.42
C ILE A 1083 67.05 22.40 55.44
N LEU A 1084 66.87 22.02 54.19
CA LEU A 1084 67.71 22.43 53.07
C LEU A 1084 67.26 23.81 52.55
N ASN A 1085 68.18 24.78 52.50
CA ASN A 1085 67.95 26.10 51.93
C ASN A 1085 68.75 26.24 50.63
N ILE A 1086 68.12 26.76 49.57
CA ILE A 1086 68.72 26.93 48.23
C ILE A 1086 68.44 28.36 47.76
N ARG A 1087 69.48 29.13 47.47
CA ARG A 1087 69.38 30.41 46.76
C ARG A 1087 69.70 30.20 45.28
N TYR A 1088 68.83 30.66 44.39
CA TYR A 1088 68.95 30.39 42.95
C TYR A 1088 68.40 31.52 42.07
N GLY A 1089 68.84 31.54 40.82
CA GLY A 1089 68.28 32.32 39.73
C GLY A 1089 67.87 31.41 38.56
N ILE A 1090 67.04 31.92 37.66
CA ILE A 1090 66.60 31.23 36.44
C ILE A 1090 67.18 31.96 35.24
N LEU A 1091 67.83 31.24 34.33
CA LEU A 1091 68.45 31.80 33.12
C LEU A 1091 67.90 31.09 31.88
N GLY A 1092 67.39 31.85 30.93
CA GLY A 1092 66.73 31.35 29.72
C GLY A 1092 65.32 31.93 29.55
N ASP A 1093 64.80 31.81 28.34
CA ASP A 1093 63.53 32.44 27.97
C ASP A 1093 62.35 31.76 28.68
N ARG A 1094 61.49 32.56 29.33
CA ARG A 1094 60.41 32.06 30.21
C ARG A 1094 59.13 31.72 29.44
N THR A 1095 59.15 31.83 28.11
CA THR A 1095 58.00 32.21 27.27
C THR A 1095 57.83 31.29 26.04
N VAL A 1096 57.89 29.97 26.23
CA VAL A 1096 57.33 29.04 25.22
C VAL A 1096 55.80 29.12 25.27
N GLY A 1097 55.25 30.20 24.70
CA GLY A 1097 53.83 30.52 24.64
C GLY A 1097 53.32 31.52 25.71
N ALA A 1098 54.06 32.59 26.02
CA ALA A 1098 53.55 33.66 26.89
C ALA A 1098 54.01 35.07 26.47
N HIS A 1099 53.08 36.04 26.53
CA HIS A 1099 53.25 37.43 26.15
C HIS A 1099 54.30 38.19 27.00
N ASN A 1100 54.99 39.15 26.39
CA ASN A 1100 55.88 40.08 27.06
C ASN A 1100 55.15 41.44 27.12
N PRO A 1101 54.67 41.92 28.28
CA PRO A 1101 53.78 43.07 28.35
C PRO A 1101 54.45 44.35 27.87
N VAL A 1102 53.67 45.25 27.26
CA VAL A 1102 54.14 46.58 26.85
C VAL A 1102 54.64 47.33 28.09
N SER A 1103 55.90 47.76 28.06
CA SER A 1103 56.54 48.42 29.20
C SER A 1103 55.91 49.78 29.49
N ILE A 1104 55.19 49.89 30.60
CA ILE A 1104 54.86 51.18 31.20
C ILE A 1104 56.14 51.70 31.86
N ASP A 1105 56.62 52.87 31.42
CA ASP A 1105 57.81 53.51 31.95
C ASP A 1105 57.73 53.73 33.47
N SER A 1106 58.50 52.95 34.23
CA SER A 1106 58.83 53.25 35.62
C SER A 1106 60.34 53.25 35.79
N ALA A 1107 60.92 54.45 35.94
CA ALA A 1107 62.36 54.63 36.09
C ALA A 1107 62.88 53.97 37.38
N GLY A 1108 63.71 52.94 37.23
CA GLY A 1108 64.39 52.22 38.31
C GLY A 1108 65.63 51.51 37.77
N SER A 1109 66.77 51.69 38.44
CA SER A 1109 68.12 51.34 37.95
C SER A 1109 68.33 49.85 37.64
N GLU A 1110 69.13 49.57 36.61
CA GLU A 1110 69.86 48.30 36.46
C GLU A 1110 70.64 47.99 37.75
N GLY A 1111 70.46 46.80 38.33
CA GLY A 1111 71.26 46.39 39.51
C GLY A 1111 70.78 45.12 40.22
N ASP A 1112 69.48 45.00 40.49
CA ASP A 1112 68.95 43.92 41.33
C ASP A 1112 68.47 42.71 40.52
N LYS A 1113 69.35 41.72 40.37
CA LYS A 1113 68.91 40.34 40.14
C LYS A 1113 68.19 39.87 41.41
N LYS A 1114 66.87 39.71 41.36
CA LYS A 1114 66.08 39.10 42.44
C LYS A 1114 66.49 37.64 42.62
N ASP A 1115 67.41 37.39 43.55
CA ASP A 1115 67.78 36.07 44.03
C ASP A 1115 66.54 35.39 44.63
N LEU A 1116 66.13 34.23 44.09
CA LEU A 1116 65.01 33.45 44.59
C LEU A 1116 65.49 32.48 45.70
N LEU A 1117 64.63 32.23 46.68
CA LEU A 1117 64.90 31.32 47.80
C LEU A 1117 63.92 30.14 47.78
N PHE A 1118 64.44 28.92 47.90
CA PHE A 1118 63.66 27.70 48.04
C PHE A 1118 64.08 26.96 49.32
N ARG A 1119 63.11 26.40 50.05
CA ARG A 1119 63.31 25.70 51.33
C ARG A 1119 62.65 24.33 51.31
N SER A 1120 63.37 23.30 51.77
CA SER A 1120 62.89 21.92 51.72
C SER A 1120 63.25 21.11 52.98
N ALA A 1121 62.27 20.50 53.65
CA ALA A 1121 62.45 19.74 54.89
C ALA A 1121 62.71 18.24 54.61
N LEU A 1122 63.88 17.75 55.01
CA LEU A 1122 64.40 16.38 54.83
C LEU A 1122 64.10 15.50 56.05
N VAL A 1123 63.72 14.24 55.80
CA VAL A 1123 63.41 13.23 56.83
C VAL A 1123 64.46 12.11 56.84
N LEU A 1124 65.02 11.78 58.02
CA LEU A 1124 66.08 10.75 58.20
C LEU A 1124 65.61 9.61 59.14
N GLN A 1125 65.81 8.32 58.75
CA GLN A 1125 65.27 7.12 59.45
C GLN A 1125 66.24 5.89 59.42
N ARG A 1126 65.86 4.72 59.99
CA ARG A 1126 66.73 3.53 60.32
C ARG A 1126 66.16 2.16 59.77
N PRO A 1127 66.94 1.21 59.19
CA PRO A 1127 66.43 0.07 58.32
C PRO A 1127 66.25 -1.39 58.90
N VAL A 1128 65.61 -2.33 58.14
CA VAL A 1128 65.08 -3.72 58.50
C VAL A 1128 65.27 -4.82 57.36
N LEU A 1129 64.83 -6.11 57.48
CA LEU A 1129 65.39 -7.29 56.71
C LEU A 1129 64.55 -8.43 55.95
N ASP A 1130 63.69 -9.33 56.51
CA ASP A 1130 63.43 -10.73 55.95
C ASP A 1130 61.94 -11.23 55.70
N PRO A 1131 61.61 -12.15 54.72
CA PRO A 1131 60.22 -12.61 54.35
C PRO A 1131 59.86 -14.15 54.36
N CYS A 1132 58.61 -14.58 54.02
CA CYS A 1132 58.05 -15.95 54.29
C CYS A 1132 57.18 -16.74 53.25
N LEU A 1133 56.46 -16.16 52.27
CA LEU A 1133 55.53 -16.87 51.33
C LEU A 1133 55.66 -16.41 49.84
N ALA A 1134 55.18 -17.21 48.87
CA ALA A 1134 55.23 -16.90 47.42
C ALA A 1134 53.89 -17.10 46.67
N VAL A 1135 53.61 -16.21 45.70
CA VAL A 1135 52.42 -16.23 44.83
C VAL A 1135 52.81 -15.98 43.36
N GLY A 1136 52.24 -16.75 42.43
CA GLY A 1136 52.51 -16.63 40.98
C GLY A 1136 51.29 -16.88 40.08
N PHE A 1137 51.31 -16.34 38.87
CA PHE A 1137 50.24 -16.48 37.86
C PHE A 1137 50.52 -17.67 36.92
N LEU A 1138 49.50 -18.46 36.55
CA LEU A 1138 49.67 -19.59 35.63
C LEU A 1138 49.31 -19.22 34.16
N PRO A 1139 49.93 -19.85 33.16
CA PRO A 1139 49.72 -19.49 31.75
C PRO A 1139 48.28 -19.65 31.25
N LEU A 1140 47.90 -18.77 30.32
CA LEU A 1140 46.61 -18.75 29.65
C LEU A 1140 46.60 -19.67 28.41
N PRO A 1141 45.43 -20.18 27.97
CA PRO A 1141 45.33 -20.99 26.77
C PRO A 1141 45.74 -20.20 25.51
N SER A 1142 46.46 -20.86 24.61
CA SER A 1142 47.12 -20.26 23.44
C SER A 1142 46.19 -19.72 22.34
N GLY A 1143 44.89 -20.03 22.38
CA GLY A 1143 43.90 -19.59 21.39
C GLY A 1143 43.54 -18.10 21.41
N GLY A 1144 44.08 -17.33 22.36
CA GLY A 1144 43.73 -15.92 22.58
C GLY A 1144 42.41 -15.73 23.32
N LEU A 1145 42.26 -14.59 23.99
CA LEU A 1145 41.02 -14.20 24.69
C LEU A 1145 40.17 -13.33 23.78
N ARG A 1146 38.84 -13.49 23.81
CA ARG A 1146 37.88 -12.62 23.10
C ARG A 1146 36.83 -12.04 24.04
N VAL A 1147 36.38 -10.82 23.76
CA VAL A 1147 35.25 -10.19 24.46
C VAL A 1147 34.03 -11.12 24.43
N GLY A 1148 33.40 -11.32 25.59
CA GLY A 1148 32.25 -12.21 25.76
C GLY A 1148 32.59 -13.70 25.93
N GLN A 1149 33.86 -14.11 25.80
CA GLN A 1149 34.27 -15.51 25.97
C GLN A 1149 34.47 -15.87 27.45
N LEU A 1150 33.90 -16.97 27.91
CA LEU A 1150 34.10 -17.51 29.26
C LEU A 1150 35.50 -18.17 29.39
N VAL A 1151 36.32 -17.74 30.35
CA VAL A 1151 37.72 -18.19 30.51
C VAL A 1151 38.06 -18.42 31.98
N SER A 1152 38.90 -19.41 32.30
CA SER A 1152 39.35 -19.70 33.66
C SER A 1152 40.77 -19.20 33.91
N MET A 1153 40.91 -18.25 34.84
CA MET A 1153 42.18 -17.66 35.32
C MET A 1153 42.70 -18.47 36.51
N ARG A 1154 44.03 -18.70 36.58
CA ARG A 1154 44.62 -19.54 37.63
C ARG A 1154 45.88 -18.94 38.25
N TRP A 1155 46.00 -19.03 39.57
CA TRP A 1155 47.17 -18.64 40.36
C TRP A 1155 47.71 -19.81 41.16
N ARG A 1156 49.03 -19.89 41.34
CA ARG A 1156 49.69 -20.81 42.27
C ARG A 1156 50.12 -20.04 43.52
N VAL A 1157 49.81 -20.58 44.69
CA VAL A 1157 50.38 -20.16 45.98
C VAL A 1157 51.31 -21.26 46.47
N GLU A 1158 52.49 -20.89 46.97
CA GLU A 1158 53.55 -21.82 47.38
C GLU A 1158 54.19 -21.38 48.71
N ARG A 1159 54.38 -22.35 49.62
CA ARG A 1159 54.91 -22.10 50.97
C ARG A 1159 56.45 -22.17 50.98
N LEU A 1160 57.12 -21.07 51.34
CA LEU A 1160 58.60 -20.98 51.28
C LEU A 1160 59.33 -21.40 52.56
N LYS A 1161 58.66 -21.42 53.72
CA LYS A 1161 59.21 -21.88 55.02
C LYS A 1161 58.22 -22.87 55.67
N GLU A 1162 58.72 -23.91 56.32
CA GLU A 1162 57.88 -24.87 57.07
C GLU A 1162 57.25 -24.19 58.30
N PHE A 1163 56.07 -24.64 58.70
CA PHE A 1163 55.34 -24.09 59.86
C PHE A 1163 55.30 -25.14 60.98
N ASP A 1164 56.02 -24.89 62.08
CA ASP A 1164 56.08 -25.80 63.23
C ASP A 1164 54.76 -25.85 64.00
N GLU A 1165 54.26 -27.06 64.31
CA GLU A 1165 52.92 -27.35 64.87
C GLU A 1165 52.67 -26.87 66.32
N ASN A 1166 53.54 -26.03 66.90
CA ASN A 1166 53.54 -25.69 68.33
C ASN A 1166 52.94 -24.30 68.68
N THR A 1167 52.03 -23.73 67.87
CA THR A 1167 51.28 -22.52 68.25
C THR A 1167 49.76 -22.69 68.10
N SER A 1168 49.06 -22.56 69.23
CA SER A 1168 47.70 -23.08 69.43
C SER A 1168 46.57 -22.16 68.96
N SER A 1169 45.77 -22.64 68.00
CA SER A 1169 44.34 -22.29 67.84
C SER A 1169 43.65 -23.36 66.97
N PRO A 1170 42.66 -24.11 67.49
CA PRO A 1170 42.10 -25.27 66.79
C PRO A 1170 40.84 -24.91 65.98
N ASP A 1171 41.00 -24.10 64.93
CA ASP A 1171 40.08 -24.06 63.79
C ASP A 1171 40.78 -23.44 62.56
N ASN A 1172 40.83 -24.21 61.46
CA ASN A 1172 41.25 -23.80 60.10
C ASN A 1172 42.63 -23.15 59.90
N GLN A 1173 43.68 -23.54 60.65
CA GLN A 1173 45.06 -23.07 60.41
C GLN A 1173 45.66 -23.44 59.03
N ASP A 1174 45.14 -24.48 58.36
CA ASP A 1174 45.54 -24.82 56.98
C ASP A 1174 44.87 -23.92 55.92
N GLU A 1175 43.84 -23.13 56.25
CA GLU A 1175 43.04 -22.42 55.25
C GLU A 1175 43.55 -21.01 54.94
N VAL A 1176 44.08 -20.84 53.72
CA VAL A 1176 44.46 -19.54 53.18
C VAL A 1176 43.23 -18.85 52.58
N LEU A 1177 42.86 -17.69 53.14
CA LEU A 1177 41.83 -16.81 52.58
C LEU A 1177 42.38 -16.04 51.39
N TYR A 1178 41.74 -16.20 50.23
CA TYR A 1178 42.05 -15.46 49.01
C TYR A 1178 40.90 -14.54 48.60
N GLU A 1179 41.24 -13.38 48.07
CA GLU A 1179 40.29 -12.44 47.47
C GLU A 1179 40.80 -11.98 46.08
N VAL A 1180 39.93 -12.04 45.07
CA VAL A 1180 40.26 -11.70 43.68
C VAL A 1180 39.71 -10.32 43.32
N ASN A 1181 40.59 -9.35 43.16
CA ASN A 1181 40.23 -7.98 42.79
C ASN A 1181 40.24 -7.79 41.27
N THR A 1182 39.15 -7.23 40.74
CA THR A 1182 38.92 -6.97 39.32
C THR A 1182 38.36 -5.56 39.14
N ASN A 1183 38.64 -4.95 37.99
CA ASN A 1183 37.87 -3.81 37.52
C ASN A 1183 36.59 -4.34 36.84
N PRO A 1184 35.38 -4.09 37.39
CA PRO A 1184 34.14 -4.63 36.86
C PRO A 1184 33.76 -4.06 35.49
N ALA A 1185 34.28 -2.90 35.10
CA ALA A 1185 34.10 -2.37 33.74
C ALA A 1185 34.81 -3.20 32.67
N ASN A 1186 35.83 -3.98 33.06
CA ASN A 1186 36.70 -4.72 32.17
C ASN A 1186 36.49 -6.24 32.24
N TRP A 1187 36.16 -6.77 33.42
CA TRP A 1187 36.01 -8.21 33.69
C TRP A 1187 34.79 -8.50 34.54
N MET A 1188 33.96 -9.44 34.08
CA MET A 1188 32.86 -10.02 34.85
C MET A 1188 33.29 -11.38 35.43
N ILE A 1189 33.22 -11.56 36.75
CA ILE A 1189 33.52 -12.84 37.40
C ILE A 1189 32.27 -13.73 37.37
N ALA A 1190 32.41 -14.94 36.85
CA ALA A 1190 31.38 -15.98 36.83
C ALA A 1190 31.68 -17.02 37.92
N GLY A 1191 31.47 -16.64 39.19
CA GLY A 1191 31.76 -17.49 40.36
C GLY A 1191 31.94 -16.69 41.66
N ARG A 1192 32.45 -17.35 42.70
CA ARG A 1192 32.75 -16.71 44.00
C ARG A 1192 34.04 -15.88 43.89
N LYS A 1193 33.99 -14.60 44.29
CA LYS A 1193 35.12 -13.64 44.24
C LYS A 1193 36.15 -13.85 45.37
N ARG A 1194 35.71 -14.40 46.52
CA ARG A 1194 36.50 -14.62 47.74
C ARG A 1194 36.20 -16.01 48.28
N GLY A 1195 37.19 -16.66 48.89
CA GLY A 1195 37.03 -17.99 49.47
C GLY A 1195 38.26 -18.46 50.25
N HIS A 1196 38.14 -19.61 50.91
CA HIS A 1196 39.21 -20.27 51.63
C HIS A 1196 39.70 -21.48 50.80
N VAL A 1197 41.01 -21.78 50.85
CA VAL A 1197 41.54 -23.05 50.35
C VAL A 1197 42.63 -23.58 51.28
N SER A 1198 42.61 -24.89 51.53
CA SER A 1198 43.55 -25.56 52.43
C SER A 1198 44.93 -25.77 51.78
N LEU A 1199 45.97 -25.14 52.35
CA LEU A 1199 47.37 -25.23 51.95
C LEU A 1199 48.24 -25.69 53.13
N SER A 1200 48.62 -26.97 53.09
CA SER A 1200 49.45 -27.64 54.10
C SER A 1200 50.65 -26.82 54.60
N THR A 1201 50.92 -26.93 55.90
CA THR A 1201 52.04 -26.34 56.65
C THR A 1201 53.46 -26.71 56.14
N LYS A 1202 53.61 -27.78 55.36
CA LYS A 1202 54.91 -28.26 54.87
C LYS A 1202 55.55 -27.32 53.84
N GLN A 1203 56.87 -27.15 53.90
CA GLN A 1203 57.62 -26.33 52.93
C GLN A 1203 57.48 -26.91 51.51
N GLY A 1204 57.32 -26.04 50.51
CA GLY A 1204 57.10 -26.45 49.11
C GLY A 1204 55.69 -26.96 48.81
N SER A 1205 54.76 -26.92 49.77
CA SER A 1205 53.33 -27.17 49.50
C SER A 1205 52.80 -26.14 48.50
N ARG A 1206 51.92 -26.60 47.59
CA ARG A 1206 51.40 -25.80 46.46
C ARG A 1206 49.90 -25.98 46.32
N ILE A 1207 49.18 -24.89 46.08
CA ILE A 1207 47.78 -24.93 45.69
C ILE A 1207 47.51 -24.03 44.48
N VAL A 1208 46.48 -24.37 43.71
CA VAL A 1208 46.05 -23.61 42.54
C VAL A 1208 44.63 -23.09 42.74
N ILE A 1209 44.49 -21.77 42.78
CA ILE A 1209 43.21 -21.07 42.85
C ILE A 1209 42.74 -20.80 41.42
N SER A 1210 41.53 -21.23 41.07
CA SER A 1210 40.97 -21.15 39.71
C SER A 1210 39.65 -20.38 39.72
N ILE A 1211 39.54 -19.31 38.92
CA ILE A 1211 38.39 -18.41 38.88
C ILE A 1211 37.94 -18.21 37.43
N THR A 1212 36.65 -18.41 37.17
CA THR A 1212 36.06 -18.22 35.84
C THR A 1212 35.59 -16.77 35.67
N CYS A 1213 35.93 -16.15 34.56
CA CYS A 1213 35.58 -14.78 34.23
C CYS A 1213 35.38 -14.56 32.71
N VAL A 1214 34.64 -13.51 32.37
CA VAL A 1214 34.39 -13.05 31.00
C VAL A 1214 35.02 -11.66 30.83
N PRO A 1215 35.86 -11.41 29.82
CA PRO A 1215 36.30 -10.06 29.49
C PRO A 1215 35.19 -9.30 28.76
N LEU A 1216 34.97 -8.04 29.16
CA LEU A 1216 33.90 -7.18 28.65
C LEU A 1216 34.36 -6.19 27.58
N VAL A 1217 35.67 -5.91 27.51
CA VAL A 1217 36.26 -4.89 26.64
C VAL A 1217 37.47 -5.48 25.91
N SER A 1218 37.69 -5.07 24.66
CA SER A 1218 38.85 -5.48 23.85
C SER A 1218 40.04 -4.53 24.03
N GLY A 1219 41.26 -5.04 23.92
CA GLY A 1219 42.51 -4.30 24.09
C GLY A 1219 43.44 -4.96 25.10
N TYR A 1220 44.49 -4.25 25.50
CA TYR A 1220 45.42 -4.68 26.54
C TYR A 1220 44.92 -4.26 27.91
N ILE A 1221 44.47 -5.21 28.72
CA ILE A 1221 43.74 -4.96 29.96
C ILE A 1221 44.44 -5.65 31.13
N ARG A 1222 44.49 -5.01 32.31
CA ARG A 1222 45.02 -5.63 33.53
C ARG A 1222 44.19 -6.88 33.87
N PRO A 1223 44.79 -8.06 34.05
CA PRO A 1223 44.06 -9.24 34.49
C PRO A 1223 43.56 -9.06 35.94
N PRO A 1224 42.63 -9.91 36.41
CA PRO A 1224 42.31 -10.01 37.83
C PRO A 1224 43.57 -10.16 38.70
N GLN A 1225 43.59 -9.57 39.89
CA GLN A 1225 44.68 -9.69 40.86
C GLN A 1225 44.24 -10.53 42.06
N LEU A 1226 45.11 -11.43 42.52
CA LEU A 1226 44.91 -12.22 43.72
C LEU A 1226 45.55 -11.52 44.91
N SER A 1227 44.80 -11.37 46.00
CA SER A 1227 45.29 -10.84 47.28
C SER A 1227 45.05 -11.86 48.39
N LEU A 1228 45.95 -11.88 49.38
CA LEU A 1228 45.88 -12.74 50.57
C LEU A 1228 45.72 -11.84 51.82
N PRO A 1229 44.52 -11.26 52.07
CA PRO A 1229 44.34 -10.15 53.01
C PRO A 1229 44.60 -10.46 54.48
N ASN A 1230 44.83 -11.73 54.85
CA ASN A 1230 45.11 -12.15 56.22
C ASN A 1230 46.62 -12.27 56.51
N LEU A 1231 47.49 -11.81 55.61
CA LEU A 1231 48.95 -11.92 55.70
C LEU A 1231 49.60 -10.55 55.45
N ASP A 1232 50.58 -10.21 56.28
CA ASP A 1232 51.29 -8.93 56.22
C ASP A 1232 52.27 -8.88 55.03
N ASP A 1233 52.34 -7.76 54.30
CA ASP A 1233 53.07 -7.65 53.03
C ASP A 1233 54.58 -7.93 53.20
N ALA A 1234 55.16 -7.61 54.37
CA ALA A 1234 56.55 -7.93 54.70
C ALA A 1234 56.86 -9.43 54.69
N ASN A 1235 55.85 -10.29 54.84
CA ASN A 1235 56.00 -11.75 54.82
C ASN A 1235 55.85 -12.35 53.41
N ILE A 1236 55.52 -11.56 52.38
CA ILE A 1236 55.24 -12.06 51.02
C ILE A 1236 56.38 -11.66 50.09
N SER A 1237 57.11 -12.63 49.54
CA SER A 1237 58.28 -12.39 48.68
C SER A 1237 57.93 -11.79 47.31
N CYS A 1238 56.75 -12.10 46.76
CA CYS A 1238 56.32 -11.70 45.43
C CYS A 1238 54.81 -11.42 45.40
N ASN A 1239 54.39 -10.19 45.09
CA ASN A 1239 52.98 -9.78 45.01
C ASN A 1239 52.70 -8.80 43.84
N PRO A 1240 52.15 -9.24 42.69
CA PRO A 1240 52.27 -10.54 42.05
C PRO A 1240 53.10 -10.48 40.75
N ALA A 1241 53.94 -11.50 40.50
CA ALA A 1241 54.72 -11.63 39.26
C ALA A 1241 53.90 -12.27 38.12
N GLY A 1242 52.88 -11.55 37.63
CA GLY A 1242 52.07 -11.92 36.46
C GLY A 1242 52.06 -10.80 35.41
N PRO A 1243 51.61 -11.05 34.16
CA PRO A 1243 51.64 -10.05 33.10
C PRO A 1243 50.79 -8.83 33.47
N HIS A 1244 51.40 -7.64 33.45
CA HIS A 1244 50.71 -6.40 33.83
C HIS A 1244 49.49 -6.09 32.93
N LEU A 1245 49.48 -6.57 31.68
CA LEU A 1245 48.37 -6.46 30.75
C LEU A 1245 48.22 -7.76 29.95
N VAL A 1246 46.98 -8.14 29.63
CA VAL A 1246 46.62 -9.27 28.77
C VAL A 1246 45.82 -8.75 27.58
N CYS A 1247 46.11 -9.23 26.38
CA CYS A 1247 45.40 -8.83 25.17
C CYS A 1247 44.08 -9.59 25.00
N ILE A 1248 42.98 -8.85 24.82
CA ILE A 1248 41.64 -9.38 24.52
C ILE A 1248 41.25 -8.87 23.13
N LEU A 1249 40.93 -9.80 22.24
CA LEU A 1249 40.48 -9.52 20.88
C LEU A 1249 38.98 -9.17 20.84
N PRO A 1250 38.54 -8.37 19.85
CA PRO A 1250 37.12 -8.09 19.65
C PRO A 1250 36.28 -9.36 19.34
N PRO A 1251 34.95 -9.29 19.53
CA PRO A 1251 34.04 -10.40 19.24
C PRO A 1251 34.04 -10.73 17.72
N ALA A 1252 33.70 -11.97 17.37
CA ALA A 1252 33.74 -12.41 15.99
C ALA A 1252 32.44 -12.04 15.24
N LEU A 1253 32.61 -11.31 14.13
CA LEU A 1253 31.62 -10.98 13.09
C LEU A 1253 30.54 -9.93 13.43
N SER A 1254 30.77 -8.71 12.92
CA SER A 1254 29.76 -7.96 12.17
C SER A 1254 30.44 -7.38 10.93
N SER A 1255 30.07 -7.89 9.75
CA SER A 1255 30.77 -7.63 8.49
C SER A 1255 30.19 -6.41 7.76
N SER A 1256 30.75 -5.23 8.01
CA SER A 1256 30.50 -4.03 7.18
C SER A 1256 31.64 -3.00 7.29
N PHE A 1257 32.82 -3.36 6.77
CA PHE A 1257 33.87 -2.39 6.43
C PHE A 1257 34.11 -2.46 4.92
N CYS A 1258 33.90 -1.34 4.23
CA CYS A 1258 34.48 -1.13 2.91
C CYS A 1258 35.91 -0.60 3.08
N ILE A 1259 36.83 -1.15 2.28
CA ILE A 1259 38.25 -0.78 2.23
C ILE A 1259 38.38 0.55 1.47
N PRO A 1260 39.31 1.45 1.83
CA PRO A 1260 39.60 2.65 1.05
C PRO A 1260 40.52 2.36 -0.15
N ALA A 1261 40.19 2.98 -1.29
CA ALA A 1261 40.91 3.00 -2.58
C ALA A 1261 41.03 1.64 -3.32
#